data_AF-A0A8H5TAQ3-F1
#
_entry.id   AF-A0A8H5TAQ3-F1
#
_cell.length_a   1.000
_cell.length_b   1.000
_cell.length_c   1.000
_cell.angle_alpha   90.00
_cell.angle_beta   90.00
_cell.angle_gamma   90.00
#
_symmetry.space_group_name_H-M   'P 1'
#
loop_
_entity.id
_entity.type
_entity.pdbx_description
1 polymer ?
#
loop_
_entity_poly.entity_id
_entity_poly.type
_entity_poly.pdbx_seq_one_letter_code
_entity_poly.pdbx_strand_id
1 'polypeptide(L)'
;MSHSDMFKLPLEAGILQAHFSRESNRPPCILKQAAGYINTPGLISLGGGLPSSEYFPISEIAMRIPTPPNLSEKQHILSSPASTEQIARIGKYDTGNGTSDYDISIAFNYGQTTGSPQMVRWITEHVDLVYNPPYADWAVCLTVGSTGALEQTVRMLCDRSRNDSILTEEYTFATAMETFVPQGIKTFGVKMDEEGLLPSHMDHVLATWDEEARGARKPHLLYTVPSGQNPTGATQSLERRREIYSVCQKHNIFIIEDEPYYFIQMKPYTGRGTEVAESETVDDFLTSLVPSYLSMDSDGRVLRMDSFSKVLVPGSRMGWITASNEVIQKYLCHAEVANQGPSGISQLIVWKLVDETWGHEGYIKWLINLRTNYTRRRNALLAACEDYLPTDIVSWTPPAAGMFLWLRLDHIKHPDYRHRSLSEIEEEIFQHSIKQGVLFARGSWFRAEAHKELNELFLRVTFASAAEEEIITPSTSQYQQFFSLRFSMADQDPTPTYRGAPFPTKWRRNHPRSKNGCLTCRTKRKKCDEVKPVCSSCTRTGQECAWPTQENTSHRPIPEDGSPHEPPGAPGPSTDSAALQSTSTSSSPRAAPTYGNLVNISDNSRPLYQQYLDITAEMLTRGPCLDGNPFIHYLLPLAATDTLVLDCILAIGGAHLTVNDTTSTIQRARALEVATRGHYATVLAGLQKLLSYETGQIILPDEHTGRSTPIRVLLILLLLCVYDHVQGHSRGSMYHHLKACRQYINLLTSEPTPSDELKHLKGFILELYAYHAIKITITPRSFLSDEVVEIDPSVYSLDILRGYRSRGFLLGFGQGLWEMVPEISQLVEARREEETRGIVATTAFQEQYDSLLTRLEGYNAFEEDANGLCSREEQAAAVTIYQHGLIIYLQSTFHLDMLADPNLAAQIDNRVEHTMSAFYSLFVSESPYRRMLLWPGTIMASVARRQEHIRVFRAGFSARAARTPGAKHKFRFDILIWEKSW
;
A
#
# COMPACT_ATOMS: atom_id res chain seq x y z
N MET A 1 1.11 47.09 11.76
CA MET A 1 -0.27 47.56 11.57
C MET A 1 -0.24 48.62 10.49
N SER A 2 -0.72 48.28 9.28
CA SER A 2 -0.81 49.23 8.17
C SER A 2 -2.13 50.02 8.30
N HIS A 3 -2.19 51.18 7.65
CA HIS A 3 -3.29 52.15 7.71
C HIS A 3 -4.65 51.65 7.14
N SER A 4 -4.79 50.35 6.86
CA SER A 4 -5.97 49.68 6.31
C SER A 4 -7.00 49.27 7.36
N ASP A 5 -6.62 49.25 8.65
CA ASP A 5 -7.47 48.81 9.78
C ASP A 5 -8.60 49.81 10.12
N MET A 6 -8.55 51.06 9.62
CA MET A 6 -9.47 52.13 10.04
C MET A 6 -10.75 52.29 9.20
N PHE A 7 -10.94 51.54 8.10
CA PHE A 7 -12.06 51.76 7.17
C PHE A 7 -12.89 50.52 6.84
N LYS A 8 -12.79 49.47 7.63
CA LYS A 8 -13.40 48.19 7.29
C LYS A 8 -14.34 47.75 8.41
N LEU A 9 -15.57 47.38 8.02
CA LEU A 9 -16.62 46.98 8.94
C LEU A 9 -16.16 45.74 9.71
N PRO A 10 -16.14 45.75 11.06
CA PRO A 10 -15.93 44.54 11.84
C PRO A 10 -17.05 43.56 11.52
N LEU A 11 -16.73 42.29 11.31
CA LEU A 11 -17.72 41.22 11.32
C LEU A 11 -18.50 41.27 12.64
N GLU A 12 -19.82 41.10 12.60
CA GLU A 12 -20.62 41.00 13.83
C GLU A 12 -20.09 39.82 14.66
N ALA A 13 -19.45 40.15 15.79
CA ALA A 13 -18.88 39.19 16.71
C ALA A 13 -19.99 38.22 17.20
N GLY A 14 -19.92 36.96 16.77
CA GLY A 14 -20.84 35.89 17.21
C GLY A 14 -21.32 34.94 16.12
N ILE A 15 -21.31 35.34 14.84
CA ILE A 15 -21.78 34.47 13.74
C ILE A 15 -20.86 33.25 13.57
N LEU A 16 -19.55 33.43 13.71
CA LEU A 16 -18.55 32.38 13.48
C LEU A 16 -18.49 31.35 14.63
N GLN A 17 -18.85 31.75 15.86
CA GLN A 17 -18.64 30.94 17.06
C GLN A 17 -19.48 29.65 17.09
N ALA A 18 -20.66 29.66 16.45
CA ALA A 18 -21.55 28.50 16.36
C ALA A 18 -21.02 27.39 15.45
N HIS A 19 -20.10 27.71 14.53
CA HIS A 19 -19.55 26.75 13.57
C HIS A 19 -18.38 25.94 14.12
N PHE A 20 -17.63 26.50 15.06
CA PHE A 20 -16.46 25.83 15.60
C PHE A 20 -16.83 24.54 16.36
N SER A 21 -16.01 23.50 16.18
CA SER A 21 -16.12 22.25 16.92
C SER A 21 -15.64 22.45 18.36
N ARG A 22 -15.99 21.52 19.26
CA ARG A 22 -15.43 21.54 20.62
C ARG A 22 -13.91 21.39 20.61
N GLU A 23 -13.37 20.62 19.67
CA GLU A 23 -11.93 20.38 19.53
C GLU A 23 -11.15 21.65 19.21
N SER A 24 -11.76 22.62 18.53
CA SER A 24 -11.13 23.89 18.16
C SER A 24 -10.82 24.83 19.35
N ASN A 25 -11.34 24.53 20.54
CA ASN A 25 -11.09 25.31 21.76
C ASN A 25 -9.72 24.97 22.38
N ARG A 26 -8.68 24.99 21.56
CA ARG A 26 -7.29 24.75 21.96
C ARG A 26 -6.70 26.04 22.52
N PRO A 27 -5.99 25.99 23.67
CA PRO A 27 -5.19 27.12 24.11
C PRO A 27 -3.98 27.29 23.18
N PRO A 28 -3.43 28.50 23.02
CA PRO A 28 -2.20 28.69 22.24
C PRO A 28 -1.00 28.03 22.93
N CYS A 29 0.01 27.65 22.15
CA CYS A 29 1.21 26.97 22.65
C CYS A 29 2.10 27.89 23.51
N ILE A 30 2.31 27.50 24.77
CA ILE A 30 3.09 28.25 25.76
C ILE A 30 4.53 28.49 25.28
N LEU A 31 5.18 27.48 24.68
CA LEU A 31 6.57 27.62 24.22
C LEU A 31 6.70 28.58 23.03
N LYS A 32 5.71 28.61 22.13
CA LYS A 32 5.71 29.54 20.99
C LYS A 32 5.40 30.97 21.44
N GLN A 33 4.56 31.16 22.46
CA GLN A 33 4.38 32.47 23.10
C GLN A 33 5.68 32.97 23.74
N ALA A 34 6.43 32.09 24.43
CA ALA A 34 7.72 32.45 25.02
C ALA A 34 8.78 32.84 23.98
N ALA A 35 8.71 32.27 22.78
CA ALA A 35 9.59 32.63 21.68
C ALA A 35 9.46 34.11 21.25
N GLY A 36 8.32 34.76 21.52
CA GLY A 36 8.13 36.19 21.27
C GLY A 36 9.10 37.10 22.04
N TYR A 37 9.61 36.65 23.19
CA TYR A 37 10.59 37.39 23.98
C TYR A 37 12.03 37.29 23.43
N ILE A 38 12.32 36.30 22.58
CA ILE A 38 13.68 36.05 22.05
C ILE A 38 14.20 37.26 21.26
N ASN A 39 13.31 38.05 20.66
CA ASN A 39 13.67 39.25 19.92
C ASN A 39 14.04 40.46 20.80
N THR A 40 14.03 40.32 22.13
CA THR A 40 14.44 41.39 23.05
C THR A 40 15.94 41.64 22.93
N PRO A 41 16.41 42.84 22.54
CA PRO A 41 17.84 43.10 22.36
C PRO A 41 18.64 42.84 23.64
N GLY A 42 19.75 42.10 23.52
CA GLY A 42 20.64 41.75 24.64
C GLY A 42 20.15 40.61 25.54
N LEU A 43 18.99 40.02 25.27
CA LEU A 43 18.49 38.86 26.01
C LEU A 43 19.25 37.58 25.58
N ILE A 44 19.79 36.85 26.54
CA ILE A 44 20.30 35.49 26.33
C ILE A 44 19.16 34.50 26.61
N SER A 45 18.73 33.75 25.60
CA SER A 45 17.69 32.73 25.75
C SER A 45 18.29 31.41 26.24
N LEU A 46 17.91 30.98 27.44
CA LEU A 46 18.17 29.64 27.99
C LEU A 46 16.87 28.82 28.15
N GLY A 47 15.76 29.29 27.57
CA GLY A 47 14.43 28.70 27.74
C GLY A 47 14.08 27.68 26.66
N GLY A 48 14.10 28.09 25.39
CA GLY A 48 13.70 27.25 24.27
C GLY A 48 14.77 26.23 23.87
N GLY A 49 14.35 25.01 23.52
CA GLY A 49 15.24 23.95 22.99
C GLY A 49 15.63 24.15 21.52
N LEU A 50 15.94 25.38 21.11
CA LEU A 50 16.35 25.70 19.74
C LEU A 50 17.87 25.42 19.61
N PRO A 51 18.30 24.49 18.74
CA PRO A 51 19.72 24.22 18.55
C PRO A 51 20.44 25.42 17.92
N SER A 52 21.72 25.59 18.26
CA SER A 52 22.60 26.55 17.59
C SER A 52 22.74 26.19 16.11
N SER A 53 22.70 27.19 15.24
CA SER A 53 22.82 26.98 13.80
C SER A 53 24.16 26.37 13.40
N GLU A 54 25.21 26.50 14.21
CA GLU A 54 26.52 25.87 13.98
C GLU A 54 26.43 24.35 13.79
N TYR A 55 25.44 23.70 14.42
CA TYR A 55 25.22 22.25 14.34
C TYR A 55 24.42 21.81 13.10
N PHE A 56 23.99 22.74 12.24
CA PHE A 56 23.34 22.41 10.96
C PHE A 56 24.40 22.09 9.89
N PRO A 57 24.44 20.87 9.32
CA PRO A 57 25.53 20.40 8.47
C PRO A 57 25.46 20.88 7.02
N ILE A 58 24.76 21.99 6.75
CA ILE A 58 24.59 22.57 5.41
C ILE A 58 24.97 24.05 5.48
N SER A 59 25.95 24.45 4.68
CA SER A 59 26.46 25.84 4.64
C SER A 59 25.94 26.64 3.46
N GLU A 60 25.54 25.98 2.38
CA GLU A 60 25.04 26.61 1.16
C GLU A 60 24.05 25.69 0.43
N ILE A 61 23.02 26.28 -0.18
CA ILE A 61 22.16 25.65 -1.19
C ILE A 61 22.31 26.45 -2.50
N ALA A 62 22.45 25.75 -3.63
CA ALA A 62 22.47 26.36 -4.96
C ALA A 62 21.38 25.74 -5.84
N MET A 63 20.61 26.59 -6.52
CA MET A 63 19.48 26.20 -7.38
C MET A 63 19.65 26.79 -8.77
N ARG A 64 19.54 25.95 -9.80
CA ARG A 64 19.39 26.44 -11.19
C ARG A 64 17.92 26.69 -11.46
N ILE A 65 17.60 27.92 -11.86
CA ILE A 65 16.21 28.38 -11.96
C ILE A 65 15.95 29.01 -13.32
N PRO A 66 14.74 28.82 -13.89
CA PRO A 66 14.36 29.51 -15.10
C PRO A 66 14.14 31.00 -14.81
N THR A 67 14.50 31.87 -15.76
CA THR A 67 14.35 33.33 -15.61
C THR A 67 13.61 33.92 -16.81
N PRO A 68 12.58 34.75 -16.59
CA PRO A 68 11.91 35.42 -17.68
C PRO A 68 12.90 36.19 -18.58
N PRO A 69 12.73 36.14 -19.92
CA PRO A 69 11.59 35.60 -20.66
C PRO A 69 11.66 34.08 -20.95
N ASN A 70 12.78 33.41 -20.65
CA ASN A 70 13.00 32.00 -21.00
C ASN A 70 12.56 31.09 -19.85
N LEU A 71 11.40 30.46 -20.01
CA LEU A 71 10.79 29.59 -18.99
C LEU A 71 10.64 28.12 -19.44
N SER A 72 11.19 27.73 -20.59
CA SER A 72 11.00 26.39 -21.17
C SER A 72 12.16 25.41 -20.88
N GLU A 73 11.85 24.24 -20.34
CA GLU A 73 12.84 23.22 -19.94
C GLU A 73 13.76 22.76 -21.09
N LYS A 74 13.21 22.59 -22.31
CA LYS A 74 13.99 22.23 -23.50
C LYS A 74 15.04 23.29 -23.87
N GLN A 75 14.77 24.57 -23.62
CA GLN A 75 15.78 25.63 -23.80
C GLN A 75 16.79 25.66 -22.65
N HIS A 76 16.40 25.29 -21.43
CA HIS A 76 17.28 25.28 -20.25
C HIS A 76 18.30 24.13 -20.22
N ILE A 77 17.95 22.92 -20.68
CA ILE A 77 18.85 21.74 -20.60
C ILE A 77 19.76 21.64 -21.83
N LEU A 78 19.33 22.13 -22.99
CA LEU A 78 20.05 21.96 -24.27
C LEU A 78 20.94 23.16 -24.67
N SER A 79 20.80 24.32 -24.04
CA SER A 79 21.69 25.46 -24.29
C SER A 79 23.03 25.26 -23.58
N SER A 80 24.14 25.40 -24.31
CA SER A 80 25.51 25.46 -23.75
C SER A 80 25.60 26.48 -22.59
N PRO A 81 26.57 26.35 -21.66
CA PRO A 81 26.61 27.06 -20.36
C PRO A 81 26.88 28.58 -20.44
N ALA A 82 26.60 29.24 -21.56
CA ALA A 82 26.82 30.65 -21.78
C ALA A 82 25.54 31.36 -22.26
N SER A 83 24.77 31.93 -21.31
CA SER A 83 24.36 33.36 -21.30
C SER A 83 23.04 33.68 -20.58
N THR A 84 22.21 32.72 -20.13
CA THR A 84 20.90 33.04 -19.48
C THR A 84 20.54 32.22 -18.24
N GLU A 85 21.43 31.36 -17.71
CA GLU A 85 21.16 30.62 -16.47
C GLU A 85 21.53 31.43 -15.23
N GLN A 86 20.56 31.68 -14.34
CA GLN A 86 20.80 32.21 -13.01
C GLN A 86 20.89 31.06 -12.00
N ILE A 87 22.01 31.00 -11.27
CA ILE A 87 22.16 30.13 -10.11
C ILE A 87 21.80 30.96 -8.88
N ALA A 88 20.66 30.69 -8.27
CA ALA A 88 20.30 31.27 -6.98
C ALA A 88 21.07 30.54 -5.87
N ARG A 89 21.88 31.28 -5.12
CA ARG A 89 22.64 30.77 -3.96
C ARG A 89 22.01 31.26 -2.68
N ILE A 90 21.97 30.39 -1.68
CA ILE A 90 21.47 30.66 -0.34
C ILE A 90 22.55 30.23 0.64
N GLY A 91 23.20 31.19 1.28
CA GLY A 91 24.23 30.98 2.28
C GLY A 91 23.65 30.85 3.69
N LYS A 92 24.51 30.43 4.63
CA LYS A 92 24.09 30.16 6.01
C LYS A 92 23.83 31.39 6.87
N TYR A 93 24.52 32.48 6.60
CA TYR A 93 24.47 33.71 7.41
C TYR A 93 24.21 34.95 6.54
N ASP A 94 23.46 34.76 5.45
CA ASP A 94 23.19 35.82 4.47
C ASP A 94 22.46 37.01 5.11
N THR A 95 21.58 36.77 6.09
CA THR A 95 20.91 37.85 6.82
C THR A 95 21.89 38.69 7.63
N GLY A 96 22.83 38.05 8.34
CA GLY A 96 23.89 38.73 9.09
C GLY A 96 24.87 39.50 8.21
N ASN A 97 25.04 39.05 6.97
CA ASN A 97 25.89 39.71 5.96
C ASN A 97 25.14 40.79 5.15
N GLY A 98 23.81 40.90 5.31
CA GLY A 98 22.97 41.82 4.54
C GLY A 98 22.80 41.43 3.07
N THR A 99 23.02 40.16 2.70
CA THR A 99 22.91 39.67 1.32
C THR A 99 21.55 39.10 0.96
N SER A 100 20.75 38.66 1.94
CA SER A 100 19.38 38.17 1.76
C SER A 100 18.58 38.35 3.05
N ASP A 101 17.25 38.43 2.96
CA ASP A 101 16.34 38.57 4.10
C ASP A 101 15.98 37.23 4.77
N TYR A 102 16.37 36.09 4.19
CA TYR A 102 16.12 34.76 4.74
C TYR A 102 17.26 33.79 4.40
N ASP A 103 17.81 33.11 5.41
CA ASP A 103 18.99 32.26 5.26
C ASP A 103 18.83 30.89 5.95
N ILE A 104 19.85 30.03 5.79
CA ILE A 104 19.84 28.67 6.35
C ILE A 104 19.83 28.71 7.88
N SER A 105 20.54 29.64 8.54
CA SER A 105 20.59 29.69 10.00
C SER A 105 19.22 29.90 10.65
N ILE A 106 18.34 30.64 9.96
CA ILE A 106 16.96 30.87 10.38
C ILE A 106 16.05 29.74 9.90
N ALA A 107 16.08 29.43 8.60
CA ALA A 107 15.12 28.52 7.98
C ALA A 107 15.23 27.07 8.44
N PHE A 108 16.42 26.62 8.85
CA PHE A 108 16.62 25.24 9.31
C PHE A 108 16.30 25.06 10.78
N ASN A 109 16.06 26.16 11.50
CA ASN A 109 15.63 26.13 12.89
C ASN A 109 14.11 25.98 13.00
N TYR A 110 13.61 25.88 14.24
CA TYR A 110 12.19 25.89 14.52
C TYR A 110 11.54 27.22 14.10
N GLY A 111 10.41 27.12 13.40
CA GLY A 111 9.62 28.26 12.94
C GLY A 111 8.30 28.45 13.69
N GLN A 112 7.68 29.62 13.49
CA GLN A 112 6.31 29.86 13.90
C GLN A 112 5.33 29.10 13.00
N THR A 113 4.19 28.69 13.56
CA THR A 113 3.20 27.87 12.83
C THR A 113 2.58 28.61 11.65
N THR A 114 2.48 29.93 11.74
CA THR A 114 2.09 30.81 10.64
C THR A 114 2.95 30.63 9.39
N GLY A 115 4.19 30.15 9.57
CA GLY A 115 5.25 30.13 8.57
C GLY A 115 6.22 31.30 8.74
N SER A 116 7.27 31.34 7.90
CA SER A 116 8.30 32.36 7.98
C SER A 116 7.74 33.73 7.63
N PRO A 117 8.15 34.82 8.31
CA PRO A 117 7.66 36.17 8.02
C PRO A 117 7.83 36.57 6.55
N GLN A 118 8.90 36.10 5.91
CA GLN A 118 9.22 36.39 4.52
C GLN A 118 8.21 35.73 3.57
N MET A 119 7.85 34.47 3.79
CA MET A 119 6.80 33.81 3.02
C MET A 119 5.41 34.36 3.33
N VAL A 120 5.12 34.67 4.60
CA VAL A 120 3.84 35.28 5.00
C VAL A 120 3.65 36.63 4.31
N ARG A 121 4.70 37.48 4.25
CA ARG A 121 4.66 38.75 3.49
C ARG A 121 4.29 38.50 2.04
N TRP A 122 5.06 37.68 1.34
CA TRP A 122 4.85 37.41 -0.09
C TRP A 122 3.44 36.87 -0.35
N ILE A 123 2.95 35.92 0.46
CA ILE A 123 1.60 35.35 0.31
C ILE A 123 0.54 36.43 0.54
N THR A 124 0.71 37.28 1.56
CA THR A 124 -0.24 38.37 1.87
C THR A 124 -0.34 39.34 0.68
N GLU A 125 0.80 39.78 0.14
CA GLU A 125 0.85 40.63 -1.04
C GLU A 125 0.24 39.95 -2.27
N HIS A 126 0.50 38.66 -2.45
CA HIS A 126 -0.08 37.87 -3.55
C HIS A 126 -1.62 37.78 -3.43
N VAL A 127 -2.14 37.57 -2.22
CA VAL A 127 -3.59 37.55 -1.95
C VAL A 127 -4.22 38.90 -2.25
N ASP A 128 -3.59 40.00 -1.82
CA ASP A 128 -4.04 41.36 -2.14
C ASP A 128 -4.05 41.63 -3.64
N LEU A 129 -2.98 41.23 -4.34
CA LEU A 129 -2.82 41.45 -5.78
C LEU A 129 -3.84 40.65 -6.61
N VAL A 130 -4.11 39.40 -6.25
CA VAL A 130 -4.90 38.47 -7.07
C VAL A 130 -6.38 38.44 -6.67
N TYR A 131 -6.67 38.45 -5.37
CA TYR A 131 -8.03 38.21 -4.84
C TYR A 131 -8.65 39.46 -4.23
N ASN A 132 -7.84 40.31 -3.58
CA ASN A 132 -8.27 41.56 -2.93
C ASN A 132 -9.55 41.37 -2.06
N PRO A 133 -9.49 40.59 -0.95
CA PRO A 133 -10.67 40.26 -0.17
C PRO A 133 -11.39 41.51 0.35
N PRO A 134 -12.73 41.60 0.29
CA PRO A 134 -13.48 42.84 0.55
C PRO A 134 -13.69 43.15 2.05
N TYR A 135 -12.89 42.57 2.94
CA TYR A 135 -12.97 42.75 4.40
C TYR A 135 -11.60 42.99 5.05
N ALA A 136 -11.56 43.33 6.35
CA ALA A 136 -10.35 43.83 7.01
C ALA A 136 -9.42 42.78 7.51
N ASP A 137 -10.02 41.91 8.29
CA ASP A 137 -9.38 41.05 9.23
C ASP A 137 -9.17 39.69 8.59
N TRP A 138 -8.94 39.61 7.28
CA TRP A 138 -8.43 38.39 6.69
C TRP A 138 -6.96 38.20 7.09
N ALA A 139 -6.55 36.95 7.21
CA ALA A 139 -5.19 36.56 7.50
C ALA A 139 -4.82 35.31 6.72
N VAL A 140 -3.53 35.01 6.68
CA VAL A 140 -2.97 33.84 6.00
C VAL A 140 -2.19 32.96 6.97
N CYS A 141 -2.18 31.67 6.72
CA CYS A 141 -1.29 30.72 7.38
C CYS A 141 -0.71 29.77 6.34
N LEU A 142 0.62 29.57 6.37
CA LEU A 142 1.25 28.52 5.57
C LEU A 142 0.76 27.14 6.02
N THR A 143 0.63 26.23 5.07
CA THR A 143 0.12 24.87 5.29
C THR A 143 1.04 23.84 4.66
N VAL A 144 0.89 22.58 5.10
CA VAL A 144 1.58 21.43 4.49
C VAL A 144 0.90 20.96 3.18
N GLY A 145 0.32 21.91 2.43
CA GLY A 145 -0.52 21.71 1.25
C GLY A 145 -2.02 21.59 1.59
N SER A 146 -2.89 21.73 0.56
CA SER A 146 -4.36 21.72 0.72
C SER A 146 -4.89 20.52 1.48
N THR A 147 -4.33 19.31 1.29
CA THR A 147 -4.80 18.11 2.00
C THR A 147 -4.66 18.23 3.52
N GLY A 148 -3.52 18.76 4.00
CA GLY A 148 -3.33 18.99 5.43
C GLY A 148 -4.22 20.12 5.95
N ALA A 149 -4.40 21.18 5.15
CA ALA A 149 -5.30 22.28 5.49
C ALA A 149 -6.75 21.82 5.61
N LEU A 150 -7.20 20.96 4.69
CA LEU A 150 -8.54 20.39 4.68
C LEU A 150 -8.82 19.54 5.92
N GLU A 151 -7.90 18.63 6.26
CA GLU A 151 -8.05 17.79 7.46
C GLU A 151 -8.21 18.62 8.73
N GLN A 152 -7.36 19.63 8.93
CA GLN A 152 -7.40 20.50 10.10
C GLN A 152 -8.67 21.36 10.14
N THR A 153 -9.08 21.87 8.98
CA THR A 153 -10.31 22.66 8.83
C THR A 153 -11.55 21.84 9.18
N VAL A 154 -11.60 20.57 8.76
CA VAL A 154 -12.69 19.65 9.11
C VAL A 154 -12.73 19.42 10.60
N ARG A 155 -11.60 19.18 11.27
CA ARG A 155 -11.56 19.01 12.73
C ARG A 155 -11.91 20.28 13.49
N MET A 156 -11.57 21.44 12.93
CA MET A 156 -11.89 22.75 13.50
C MET A 156 -13.38 23.07 13.42
N LEU A 157 -14.08 22.62 12.37
CA LEU A 157 -15.46 23.02 12.09
C LEU A 157 -16.50 21.90 12.27
N CYS A 158 -16.11 20.63 12.20
CA CYS A 158 -17.01 19.49 12.36
C CYS A 158 -16.78 18.75 13.68
N ASP A 159 -17.85 18.18 14.22
CA ASP A 159 -17.83 17.31 15.38
C ASP A 159 -18.74 16.10 15.15
N ARG A 160 -18.16 14.89 15.24
CA ARG A 160 -18.89 13.63 15.13
C ARG A 160 -19.99 13.52 16.19
N SER A 161 -19.77 14.03 17.40
CA SER A 161 -20.76 13.96 18.49
C SER A 161 -22.00 14.82 18.21
N ARG A 162 -21.87 15.83 17.35
CA ARG A 162 -22.99 16.63 16.84
C ARG A 162 -23.65 16.00 15.61
N ASN A 163 -23.12 14.91 15.06
CA ASN A 163 -23.50 14.37 13.74
C ASN A 163 -23.42 15.44 12.63
N ASP A 164 -22.38 16.27 12.67
CA ASP A 164 -22.18 17.29 11.64
C ASP A 164 -21.95 16.67 10.27
N SER A 165 -22.25 17.45 9.24
CA SER A 165 -22.16 17.03 7.85
C SER A 165 -21.67 18.14 6.92
N ILE A 166 -21.13 17.73 5.77
CA ILE A 166 -20.54 18.60 4.75
C ILE A 166 -21.30 18.43 3.43
N LEU A 167 -21.64 19.54 2.78
CA LEU A 167 -22.04 19.55 1.37
C LEU A 167 -20.80 19.54 0.49
N THR A 168 -20.89 18.84 -0.64
CA THR A 168 -19.86 18.83 -1.67
C THR A 168 -20.51 18.63 -3.03
N GLU A 169 -19.78 18.81 -4.12
CA GLU A 169 -20.22 18.38 -5.43
C GLU A 169 -20.55 16.86 -5.46
N GLU A 170 -21.52 16.46 -6.29
CA GLU A 170 -21.94 15.06 -6.47
C GLU A 170 -20.77 14.13 -6.83
N TYR A 171 -19.89 14.60 -7.70
CA TYR A 171 -18.58 14.03 -7.96
C TYR A 171 -17.53 15.00 -7.43
N THR A 172 -16.67 14.57 -6.51
CA THR A 172 -15.70 15.43 -5.83
C THR A 172 -14.36 14.72 -5.67
N PHE A 173 -13.36 15.44 -5.15
CA PHE A 173 -12.03 14.93 -4.95
C PHE A 173 -12.04 13.74 -3.98
N ALA A 174 -11.66 12.56 -4.46
CA ALA A 174 -11.70 11.32 -3.67
C ALA A 174 -10.98 11.45 -2.32
N THR A 175 -9.83 12.13 -2.28
CA THR A 175 -9.08 12.30 -1.02
C THR A 175 -9.77 13.24 -0.03
N ALA A 176 -10.62 14.17 -0.48
CA ALA A 176 -11.48 14.94 0.43
C ALA A 176 -12.46 13.99 1.15
N MET A 177 -13.09 13.08 0.40
CA MET A 177 -13.97 12.06 0.97
C MET A 177 -13.23 11.11 1.93
N GLU A 178 -12.04 10.66 1.54
CA GLU A 178 -11.15 9.85 2.38
C GLU A 178 -10.68 10.59 3.62
N THR A 179 -10.75 11.93 3.65
CA THR A 179 -10.48 12.77 4.82
C THR A 179 -11.71 12.88 5.72
N PHE A 180 -12.90 13.05 5.16
CA PHE A 180 -14.14 13.28 5.90
C PHE A 180 -14.69 12.00 6.55
N VAL A 181 -14.76 10.91 5.80
CA VAL A 181 -15.47 9.68 6.21
C VAL A 181 -14.86 9.03 7.46
N PRO A 182 -13.52 8.87 7.60
CA PRO A 182 -12.92 8.28 8.79
C PRO A 182 -13.14 9.11 10.07
N GLN A 183 -13.37 10.42 9.93
CA GLN A 183 -13.72 11.31 11.05
C GLN A 183 -15.18 11.17 11.50
N GLY A 184 -15.96 10.32 10.82
CA GLY A 184 -17.39 10.12 11.09
C GLY A 184 -18.27 11.25 10.56
N ILE A 185 -17.75 12.08 9.66
CA ILE A 185 -18.47 13.20 9.06
C ILE A 185 -19.23 12.71 7.83
N LYS A 186 -20.55 12.96 7.82
CA LYS A 186 -21.41 12.61 6.69
C LYS A 186 -21.28 13.65 5.59
N THR A 187 -21.42 13.18 4.37
CA THR A 187 -21.23 13.99 3.15
C THR A 187 -22.45 13.85 2.26
N PHE A 188 -22.87 14.97 1.68
CA PHE A 188 -24.07 15.02 0.85
C PHE A 188 -23.75 15.72 -0.46
N GLY A 189 -23.94 14.99 -1.56
CA GLY A 189 -23.65 15.47 -2.90
C GLY A 189 -24.71 16.45 -3.39
N VAL A 190 -24.28 17.61 -3.88
CA VAL A 190 -25.10 18.55 -4.64
C VAL A 190 -24.94 18.25 -6.12
N LYS A 191 -26.06 18.11 -6.82
CA LYS A 191 -26.09 17.90 -8.28
C LYS A 191 -25.29 18.97 -9.02
N MET A 192 -24.81 18.59 -10.19
CA MET A 192 -23.94 19.42 -11.01
C MET A 192 -24.44 19.53 -12.46
N ASP A 193 -24.00 20.57 -13.15
CA ASP A 193 -24.02 20.69 -14.60
C ASP A 193 -22.60 20.96 -15.14
N GLU A 194 -22.49 21.43 -16.38
CA GLU A 194 -21.21 21.72 -17.05
C GLU A 194 -20.40 22.85 -16.38
N GLU A 195 -21.06 23.73 -15.61
CA GLU A 195 -20.40 24.75 -14.77
C GLU A 195 -20.20 24.28 -13.32
N GLY A 196 -20.53 23.02 -13.01
CA GLY A 196 -20.32 22.41 -11.71
C GLY A 196 -21.54 22.50 -10.81
N LEU A 197 -21.34 22.80 -9.52
CA LEU A 197 -22.36 22.74 -8.48
C LEU A 197 -23.62 23.57 -8.84
N LEU A 198 -24.81 23.01 -8.62
CA LEU A 198 -26.09 23.68 -8.91
C LEU A 198 -26.66 24.39 -7.66
N PRO A 199 -26.70 25.74 -7.62
CA PRO A 199 -27.22 26.49 -6.46
C PRO A 199 -28.70 26.20 -6.16
N SER A 200 -29.54 26.00 -7.17
CA SER A 200 -30.96 25.66 -6.98
C SER A 200 -31.16 24.31 -6.27
N HIS A 201 -30.33 23.30 -6.61
CA HIS A 201 -30.37 22.01 -5.93
C HIS A 201 -29.78 22.12 -4.51
N MET A 202 -28.71 22.89 -4.33
CA MET A 202 -28.14 23.16 -3.00
C MET A 202 -29.17 23.80 -2.07
N ASP A 203 -29.85 24.84 -2.53
CA ASP A 203 -30.92 25.54 -1.80
C ASP A 203 -32.04 24.58 -1.43
N HIS A 204 -32.50 23.76 -2.39
CA HIS A 204 -33.52 22.75 -2.13
C HIS A 204 -33.09 21.76 -1.04
N VAL A 205 -31.89 21.18 -1.14
CA VAL A 205 -31.35 20.23 -0.14
C VAL A 205 -31.33 20.86 1.25
N LEU A 206 -30.88 22.11 1.37
CA LEU A 206 -30.77 22.82 2.64
C LEU A 206 -32.13 23.28 3.19
N ALA A 207 -33.07 23.68 2.33
CA ALA A 207 -34.40 24.14 2.71
C ALA A 207 -35.30 22.99 3.18
N THR A 208 -35.15 21.79 2.59
CA THR A 208 -35.92 20.59 2.96
C THR A 208 -35.13 19.65 3.85
N TRP A 209 -34.19 20.17 4.64
CA TRP A 209 -33.33 19.33 5.47
C TRP A 209 -34.12 18.70 6.62
N ASP A 210 -34.08 17.37 6.70
CA ASP A 210 -34.65 16.57 7.77
C ASP A 210 -33.51 15.77 8.43
N GLU A 211 -33.23 16.09 9.70
CA GLU A 211 -32.11 15.50 10.44
C GLU A 211 -32.33 14.02 10.76
N GLU A 212 -33.57 13.59 10.99
CA GLU A 212 -33.91 12.21 11.31
C GLU A 212 -33.77 11.35 10.06
N ALA A 213 -34.36 11.80 8.95
CA ALA A 213 -34.33 11.06 7.68
C ALA A 213 -32.91 10.92 7.12
N ARG A 214 -32.04 11.93 7.32
CA ARG A 214 -30.64 11.92 6.86
C ARG A 214 -29.67 11.39 7.91
N GLY A 215 -30.13 11.26 9.16
CA GLY A 215 -29.33 10.90 10.33
C GLY A 215 -28.14 11.83 10.55
N ALA A 216 -28.26 13.10 10.19
CA ALA A 216 -27.18 14.09 10.27
C ALA A 216 -27.78 15.49 10.46
N ARG A 217 -27.08 16.35 11.21
CA ARG A 217 -27.45 17.76 11.31
C ARG A 217 -27.39 18.45 9.96
N LYS A 218 -28.18 19.52 9.81
CA LYS A 218 -28.13 20.37 8.62
C LYS A 218 -26.68 20.80 8.35
N PRO A 219 -26.14 20.61 7.13
CA PRO A 219 -24.78 20.99 6.82
C PRO A 219 -24.59 22.48 7.04
N HIS A 220 -23.44 22.84 7.58
CA HIS A 220 -23.01 24.24 7.73
C HIS A 220 -21.69 24.51 7.01
N LEU A 221 -21.24 23.56 6.18
CA LEU A 221 -20.03 23.63 5.37
C LEU A 221 -20.31 23.16 3.95
N LEU A 222 -19.72 23.87 2.99
CA LEU A 222 -19.58 23.46 1.60
C LEU A 222 -18.09 23.26 1.31
N TYR A 223 -17.69 22.06 0.92
CA TYR A 223 -16.41 21.85 0.23
C TYR A 223 -16.65 21.97 -1.27
N THR A 224 -15.88 22.81 -1.95
CA THR A 224 -16.00 22.97 -3.41
C THR A 224 -14.66 23.23 -4.06
N VAL A 225 -14.50 22.74 -5.30
CA VAL A 225 -13.37 23.03 -6.20
C VAL A 225 -13.93 23.83 -7.38
N PRO A 226 -13.96 25.18 -7.30
CA PRO A 226 -14.71 26.01 -8.26
C PRO A 226 -14.10 26.09 -9.66
N SER A 227 -12.78 25.95 -9.77
CA SER A 227 -12.03 26.07 -11.02
C SER A 227 -11.38 24.74 -11.40
N GLY A 228 -11.70 24.21 -12.58
CA GLY A 228 -11.13 22.94 -13.07
C GLY A 228 -11.44 21.77 -12.14
N GLN A 229 -12.71 21.68 -11.71
CA GLN A 229 -13.22 20.79 -10.67
C GLN A 229 -12.67 19.35 -10.79
N ASN A 230 -12.26 18.75 -9.68
CA ASN A 230 -11.80 17.36 -9.66
C ASN A 230 -12.95 16.44 -9.22
N PRO A 231 -13.49 15.57 -10.11
CA PRO A 231 -12.88 15.10 -11.36
C PRO A 231 -13.41 15.73 -12.66
N THR A 232 -14.47 16.55 -12.62
CA THR A 232 -15.29 16.84 -13.81
C THR A 232 -14.66 17.82 -14.81
N GLY A 233 -13.67 18.59 -14.39
CA GLY A 233 -13.09 19.70 -15.16
C GLY A 233 -14.01 20.93 -15.26
N ALA A 234 -15.20 20.88 -14.67
CA ALA A 234 -16.15 21.99 -14.67
C ALA A 234 -15.55 23.24 -14.00
N THR A 235 -15.96 24.41 -14.46
CA THR A 235 -15.52 25.70 -13.89
C THR A 235 -16.72 26.60 -13.71
N GLN A 236 -16.93 27.06 -12.47
CA GLN A 236 -18.04 27.95 -12.13
C GLN A 236 -17.78 29.34 -12.70
N SER A 237 -18.75 29.87 -13.44
CA SER A 237 -18.79 31.29 -13.85
C SER A 237 -18.88 32.23 -12.63
N LEU A 238 -18.64 33.52 -12.84
CA LEU A 238 -18.79 34.51 -11.79
C LEU A 238 -20.23 34.58 -11.28
N GLU A 239 -21.19 34.49 -12.19
CA GLU A 239 -22.63 34.43 -11.90
C GLU A 239 -22.95 33.21 -11.05
N ARG A 240 -22.44 32.02 -11.43
CA ARG A 240 -22.61 30.79 -10.67
C ARG A 240 -22.07 30.92 -9.24
N ARG A 241 -20.87 31.49 -9.08
CA ARG A 241 -20.25 31.73 -7.76
C ARG A 241 -21.10 32.66 -6.91
N ARG A 242 -21.65 33.74 -7.48
CA ARG A 242 -22.54 34.68 -6.78
C ARG A 242 -23.83 34.01 -6.30
N GLU A 243 -24.44 33.18 -7.14
CA GLU A 243 -25.65 32.43 -6.78
C GLU A 243 -25.39 31.45 -5.63
N ILE A 244 -24.30 30.68 -5.70
CA ILE A 244 -23.90 29.76 -4.63
C ILE A 244 -23.58 30.53 -3.35
N TYR A 245 -22.83 31.65 -3.43
CA TYR A 245 -22.54 32.50 -2.28
C TYR A 245 -23.83 33.00 -1.63
N SER A 246 -24.83 33.45 -2.41
CA SER A 246 -26.13 33.88 -1.90
C SER A 246 -26.88 32.74 -1.17
N VAL A 247 -26.84 31.52 -1.69
CA VAL A 247 -27.39 30.34 -0.99
C VAL A 247 -26.64 30.07 0.31
N CYS A 248 -25.31 30.19 0.31
CA CYS A 248 -24.50 30.09 1.53
C CYS A 248 -24.87 31.16 2.57
N GLN A 249 -25.13 32.40 2.14
CA GLN A 249 -25.62 33.46 3.03
C GLN A 249 -26.98 33.11 3.62
N LYS A 250 -27.95 32.74 2.77
CA LYS A 250 -29.31 32.37 3.17
C LYS A 250 -29.35 31.25 4.20
N HIS A 251 -28.45 30.27 4.09
CA HIS A 251 -28.42 29.08 4.95
C HIS A 251 -27.30 29.08 5.99
N ASN A 252 -26.55 30.18 6.09
CA ASN A 252 -25.38 30.32 6.96
C ASN A 252 -24.37 29.16 6.79
N ILE A 253 -23.89 28.98 5.56
CA ILE A 253 -22.90 27.96 5.19
C ILE A 253 -21.52 28.60 5.06
N PHE A 254 -20.49 27.95 5.59
CA PHE A 254 -19.08 28.29 5.34
C PHE A 254 -18.58 27.58 4.09
N ILE A 255 -17.72 28.25 3.32
CA ILE A 255 -17.20 27.72 2.06
C ILE A 255 -15.73 27.35 2.26
N ILE A 256 -15.42 26.07 2.13
CA ILE A 256 -14.05 25.58 1.96
C ILE A 256 -13.78 25.58 0.46
N GLU A 257 -13.10 26.62 -0.01
CA GLU A 257 -12.72 26.83 -1.41
C GLU A 257 -11.34 26.20 -1.64
N ASP A 258 -11.29 25.01 -2.24
CA ASP A 258 -10.03 24.32 -2.57
C ASP A 258 -9.64 24.62 -4.02
N GLU A 259 -8.60 25.43 -4.22
CA GLU A 259 -8.28 26.06 -5.51
C GLU A 259 -6.84 25.74 -5.98
N PRO A 260 -6.47 24.45 -6.13
CA PRO A 260 -5.15 24.07 -6.60
C PRO A 260 -4.91 24.41 -8.08
N TYR A 261 -5.96 24.70 -8.85
CA TYR A 261 -5.90 24.92 -10.30
C TYR A 261 -6.30 26.33 -10.73
N TYR A 262 -6.50 27.26 -9.80
CA TYR A 262 -7.01 28.61 -10.06
C TYR A 262 -6.29 29.34 -11.19
N PHE A 263 -4.97 29.22 -11.28
CA PHE A 263 -4.16 29.91 -12.28
C PHE A 263 -4.10 29.19 -13.64
N ILE A 264 -4.61 27.96 -13.73
CA ILE A 264 -4.69 27.16 -14.97
C ILE A 264 -6.06 27.39 -15.64
N GLN A 265 -6.56 28.63 -15.65
CA GLN A 265 -7.75 29.02 -16.40
C GLN A 265 -7.37 29.27 -17.86
N MET A 266 -7.84 28.43 -18.77
CA MET A 266 -7.46 28.40 -20.17
C MET A 266 -8.49 29.14 -21.02
N LYS A 267 -8.04 29.66 -22.17
CA LYS A 267 -8.97 30.24 -23.16
C LYS A 267 -9.95 29.17 -23.67
N PRO A 268 -11.16 29.54 -24.11
CA PRO A 268 -12.13 28.59 -24.65
C PRO A 268 -11.56 27.76 -25.81
N TYR A 269 -11.96 26.50 -25.89
CA TYR A 269 -11.64 25.64 -27.04
C TYR A 269 -12.70 25.81 -28.13
N THR A 270 -12.29 26.12 -29.35
CA THR A 270 -13.19 26.40 -30.49
C THR A 270 -13.08 25.37 -31.60
N GLY A 271 -12.58 24.17 -31.29
CA GLY A 271 -12.39 23.07 -32.24
C GLY A 271 -10.95 22.92 -32.75
N ARG A 272 -10.77 22.01 -33.69
CA ARG A 272 -9.45 21.71 -34.29
C ARG A 272 -8.79 22.96 -34.85
N GLY A 273 -7.53 23.17 -34.47
CA GLY A 273 -6.78 24.38 -34.85
C GLY A 273 -7.03 25.58 -33.94
N THR A 274 -7.69 25.41 -32.78
CA THR A 274 -7.74 26.45 -31.73
C THR A 274 -6.33 26.93 -31.43
N GLU A 275 -6.04 28.18 -31.81
CA GLU A 275 -4.74 28.80 -31.60
C GLU A 275 -4.48 29.03 -30.12
N VAL A 276 -3.23 28.85 -29.72
CA VAL A 276 -2.78 29.20 -28.37
C VAL A 276 -2.17 30.59 -28.45
N ALA A 277 -2.81 31.56 -27.82
CA ALA A 277 -2.30 32.93 -27.77
C ALA A 277 -0.89 32.95 -27.16
N GLU A 278 0.07 33.54 -27.87
CA GLU A 278 1.49 33.47 -27.51
C GLU A 278 1.95 34.59 -26.56
N SER A 279 1.16 35.64 -26.40
CA SER A 279 1.51 36.80 -25.58
C SER A 279 0.31 37.29 -24.78
N GLU A 280 0.49 37.40 -23.46
CA GLU A 280 -0.45 37.94 -22.48
C GLU A 280 0.36 38.78 -21.49
N THR A 281 -0.09 39.99 -21.17
CA THR A 281 0.56 40.81 -20.15
C THR A 281 0.15 40.36 -18.74
N VAL A 282 0.84 40.83 -17.70
CA VAL A 282 0.48 40.54 -16.30
C VAL A 282 -0.93 41.05 -15.99
N ASP A 283 -1.27 42.26 -16.43
CA ASP A 283 -2.60 42.85 -16.19
C ASP A 283 -3.69 42.10 -16.97
N ASP A 284 -3.43 41.71 -18.22
CA ASP A 284 -4.36 40.89 -19.00
C ASP A 284 -4.63 39.55 -18.30
N PHE A 285 -3.56 38.89 -17.83
CA PHE A 285 -3.68 37.60 -17.13
C PHE A 285 -4.50 37.70 -15.85
N LEU A 286 -4.25 38.72 -15.02
CA LEU A 286 -4.97 38.92 -13.76
C LEU A 286 -6.43 39.27 -13.98
N THR A 287 -6.71 40.18 -14.93
CA THR A 287 -8.08 40.58 -15.27
C THR A 287 -8.89 39.48 -15.96
N SER A 288 -8.23 38.52 -16.62
CA SER A 288 -8.90 37.40 -17.26
C SER A 288 -9.34 36.29 -16.29
N LEU A 289 -8.86 36.29 -15.04
CA LEU A 289 -9.20 35.24 -14.07
C LEU A 289 -10.63 35.45 -13.56
N VAL A 290 -11.43 34.38 -13.55
CA VAL A 290 -12.74 34.38 -12.90
C VAL A 290 -12.54 34.62 -11.39
N PRO A 291 -13.15 35.66 -10.80
CA PRO A 291 -12.94 35.99 -9.39
C PRO A 291 -13.27 34.83 -8.44
N SER A 292 -12.42 34.63 -7.43
CA SER A 292 -12.61 33.61 -6.37
C SER A 292 -13.79 33.93 -5.46
N TYR A 293 -14.27 32.94 -4.69
CA TYR A 293 -15.22 33.20 -3.61
C TYR A 293 -14.64 34.19 -2.59
N LEU A 294 -13.35 34.06 -2.28
CA LEU A 294 -12.65 34.99 -1.38
C LEU A 294 -12.73 36.45 -1.87
N SER A 295 -12.68 36.68 -3.19
CA SER A 295 -12.74 38.03 -3.78
C SER A 295 -14.11 38.71 -3.60
N MET A 296 -15.16 37.94 -3.31
CA MET A 296 -16.52 38.44 -3.07
C MET A 296 -17.02 38.18 -1.65
N ASP A 297 -16.14 37.73 -0.76
CA ASP A 297 -16.51 37.31 0.59
C ASP A 297 -16.78 38.50 1.53
N SER A 298 -17.98 39.06 1.47
CA SER A 298 -18.39 40.16 2.36
C SER A 298 -18.54 39.74 3.82
N ASP A 299 -18.73 38.45 4.07
CA ASP A 299 -19.12 37.91 5.38
C ASP A 299 -17.99 37.16 6.10
N GLY A 300 -16.80 37.09 5.50
CA GLY A 300 -15.66 36.34 6.07
C GLY A 300 -15.94 34.83 6.24
N ARG A 301 -16.82 34.25 5.41
CA ARG A 301 -17.28 32.85 5.47
C ARG A 301 -16.46 31.89 4.58
N VAL A 302 -15.49 32.42 3.83
CA VAL A 302 -14.65 31.65 2.90
C VAL A 302 -13.33 31.29 3.56
N LEU A 303 -13.00 30.00 3.47
CA LEU A 303 -11.71 29.41 3.82
C LEU A 303 -11.07 28.94 2.52
N ARG A 304 -10.25 29.81 1.93
CA ARG A 304 -9.57 29.52 0.67
C ARG A 304 -8.28 28.74 0.93
N MET A 305 -8.09 27.64 0.21
CA MET A 305 -6.88 26.83 0.23
C MET A 305 -6.16 26.92 -1.11
N ASP A 306 -4.93 27.43 -1.07
CA ASP A 306 -4.03 27.50 -2.21
C ASP A 306 -2.84 26.55 -1.99
N SER A 307 -2.21 26.11 -3.09
CA SER A 307 -1.12 25.13 -3.02
C SER A 307 -0.09 25.34 -4.12
N PHE A 308 1.19 25.28 -3.75
CA PHE A 308 2.29 25.27 -4.72
C PHE A 308 2.40 23.95 -5.51
N SER A 309 1.57 22.95 -5.18
CA SER A 309 1.69 21.61 -5.75
C SER A 309 1.43 21.51 -7.24
N LYS A 310 0.61 22.41 -7.79
CA LYS A 310 0.18 22.35 -9.19
C LYS A 310 0.66 23.53 -10.03
N VAL A 311 1.29 24.49 -9.36
CA VAL A 311 1.85 25.69 -9.96
C VAL A 311 3.37 25.74 -9.87
N LEU A 312 4.01 25.02 -8.95
CA LEU A 312 5.48 24.92 -8.86
C LEU A 312 5.93 23.46 -8.76
N VAL A 313 5.83 22.85 -7.58
CA VAL A 313 6.36 21.50 -7.33
C VAL A 313 5.59 20.80 -6.20
N PRO A 314 4.90 19.65 -6.47
CA PRO A 314 4.19 18.90 -5.43
C PRO A 314 5.09 18.47 -4.26
N GLY A 315 6.36 18.16 -4.55
CA GLY A 315 7.36 17.71 -3.57
C GLY A 315 7.60 18.68 -2.42
N SER A 316 7.33 19.97 -2.61
CA SER A 316 7.49 21.00 -1.56
C SER A 316 6.62 20.77 -0.33
N ARG A 317 5.46 20.10 -0.50
CA ARG A 317 4.42 19.99 0.54
C ARG A 317 4.05 21.36 1.13
N MET A 318 3.94 22.38 0.27
CA MET A 318 3.62 23.75 0.69
C MET A 318 2.33 24.27 0.05
N GLY A 319 1.55 24.99 0.86
CA GLY A 319 0.41 25.79 0.45
C GLY A 319 0.11 26.85 1.50
N TRP A 320 -1.06 27.48 1.41
CA TRP A 320 -1.56 28.38 2.43
C TRP A 320 -3.08 28.34 2.52
N ILE A 321 -3.60 28.78 3.65
CA ILE A 321 -5.02 29.02 3.87
C ILE A 321 -5.23 30.51 4.11
N THR A 322 -6.26 31.08 3.48
CA THR A 322 -6.71 32.46 3.67
C THR A 322 -8.13 32.47 4.17
N ALA A 323 -8.39 33.14 5.29
CA ALA A 323 -9.71 33.24 5.91
C ALA A 323 -9.77 34.45 6.85
N SER A 324 -10.90 34.68 7.51
CA SER A 324 -10.99 35.63 8.62
C SER A 324 -10.00 35.28 9.74
N ASN A 325 -9.52 36.31 10.45
CA ASN A 325 -8.47 36.17 11.44
C ASN A 325 -8.93 35.26 12.58
N GLU A 326 -10.21 35.31 12.98
CA GLU A 326 -10.77 34.40 13.98
C GLU A 326 -10.58 32.92 13.56
N VAL A 327 -10.87 32.60 12.31
CA VAL A 327 -10.67 31.26 11.74
C VAL A 327 -9.18 30.90 11.70
N ILE A 328 -8.32 31.82 11.27
CA ILE A 328 -6.87 31.58 11.21
C ILE A 328 -6.28 31.36 12.59
N GLN A 329 -6.71 32.09 13.63
CA GLN A 329 -6.23 31.86 15.00
C GLN A 329 -6.59 30.44 15.49
N LYS A 330 -7.80 29.96 15.19
CA LYS A 330 -8.21 28.59 15.53
C LYS A 330 -7.40 27.54 14.76
N TYR A 331 -7.15 27.78 13.47
CA TYR A 331 -6.31 26.93 12.65
C TYR A 331 -4.88 26.86 13.19
N LEU A 332 -4.29 28.00 13.57
CA LEU A 332 -2.95 28.09 14.15
C LEU A 332 -2.80 27.25 15.42
N CYS A 333 -3.71 27.39 16.38
CA CYS A 333 -3.66 26.61 17.62
C CYS A 333 -3.74 25.10 17.38
N HIS A 334 -4.44 24.66 16.32
CA HIS A 334 -4.44 23.26 15.91
C HIS A 334 -3.08 22.87 15.30
N ALA A 335 -2.61 23.64 14.33
CA ALA A 335 -1.37 23.35 13.61
C ALA A 335 -0.15 23.34 14.54
N GLU A 336 -0.12 24.15 15.61
CA GLU A 336 0.93 24.18 16.63
C GLU A 336 1.22 22.83 17.29
N VAL A 337 0.22 21.97 17.40
CA VAL A 337 0.32 20.66 18.08
C VAL A 337 0.10 19.49 17.13
N ALA A 338 0.08 19.76 15.83
CA ALA A 338 -0.07 18.76 14.78
C ALA A 338 1.13 18.79 13.83
N ASN A 339 1.09 19.63 12.79
CA ASN A 339 2.12 19.66 11.74
C ASN A 339 3.18 20.75 11.93
N GLN A 340 2.96 21.73 12.81
CA GLN A 340 3.80 22.91 13.08
C GLN A 340 4.08 23.84 11.88
N GLY A 341 3.49 23.59 10.71
CA GLY A 341 3.74 24.30 9.46
C GLY A 341 4.64 23.53 8.47
N PRO A 342 4.84 24.06 7.26
CA PRO A 342 5.68 23.41 6.26
C PRO A 342 7.18 23.44 6.60
N SER A 343 7.94 22.50 6.02
CA SER A 343 9.40 22.42 6.19
C SER A 343 10.07 23.76 5.91
N GLY A 344 10.91 24.22 6.84
CA GLY A 344 11.66 25.47 6.69
C GLY A 344 12.62 25.47 5.50
N ILE A 345 13.17 24.30 5.13
CA ILE A 345 13.96 24.11 3.90
C ILE A 345 13.11 24.40 2.66
N SER A 346 11.89 23.86 2.62
CA SER A 346 10.97 24.09 1.51
C SER A 346 10.55 25.56 1.44
N GLN A 347 10.27 26.18 2.59
CA GLN A 347 9.95 27.60 2.68
C GLN A 347 11.09 28.46 2.12
N LEU A 348 12.33 28.19 2.49
CA LEU A 348 13.51 28.93 2.02
C LEU A 348 13.70 28.81 0.50
N ILE A 349 13.60 27.60 -0.03
CA ILE A 349 13.75 27.32 -1.48
C ILE A 349 12.66 28.01 -2.29
N VAL A 350 11.39 27.85 -1.88
CA VAL A 350 10.25 28.46 -2.57
C VAL A 350 10.34 29.98 -2.47
N TRP A 351 10.63 30.53 -1.28
CA TRP A 351 10.80 31.96 -1.05
C TRP A 351 11.88 32.56 -1.95
N LYS A 352 13.08 31.97 -1.98
CA LYS A 352 14.20 32.43 -2.81
C LYS A 352 13.79 32.54 -4.29
N LEU A 353 12.96 31.61 -4.74
CA LEU A 353 12.44 31.59 -6.10
C LEU A 353 11.38 32.67 -6.34
N VAL A 354 10.28 32.65 -5.57
CA VAL A 354 9.08 33.46 -5.87
C VAL A 354 9.18 34.91 -5.44
N ASP A 355 10.02 35.21 -4.44
CA ASP A 355 10.19 36.54 -3.88
C ASP A 355 11.51 37.15 -4.35
N GLU A 356 12.64 36.62 -3.87
CA GLU A 356 13.96 37.25 -4.08
C GLU A 356 14.42 37.21 -5.54
N THR A 357 14.09 36.15 -6.29
CA THR A 357 14.52 36.03 -7.69
C THR A 357 13.47 36.51 -8.68
N TRP A 358 12.25 35.97 -8.63
CA TRP A 358 11.22 36.30 -9.61
C TRP A 358 10.42 37.54 -9.25
N GLY A 359 10.21 37.78 -7.96
CA GLY A 359 9.14 38.65 -7.47
C GLY A 359 7.75 38.24 -7.99
N HIS A 360 6.74 39.02 -7.63
CA HIS A 360 5.35 38.80 -8.09
C HIS A 360 5.23 38.82 -9.62
N GLU A 361 5.89 39.76 -10.29
CA GLU A 361 5.84 39.87 -11.75
C GLU A 361 6.41 38.63 -12.45
N GLY A 362 7.57 38.14 -12.00
CA GLY A 362 8.18 36.93 -12.56
C GLY A 362 7.36 35.68 -12.25
N TYR A 363 6.77 35.58 -11.06
CA TYR A 363 5.87 34.48 -10.72
C TYR A 363 4.61 34.47 -11.59
N ILE A 364 4.01 35.63 -11.86
CA ILE A 364 2.85 35.72 -12.76
C ILE A 364 3.23 35.36 -14.20
N LYS A 365 4.40 35.79 -14.69
CA LYS A 365 4.93 35.34 -16.00
C LYS A 365 5.13 33.84 -16.06
N TRP A 366 5.56 33.22 -14.97
CA TRP A 366 5.61 31.76 -14.85
C TRP A 366 4.21 31.12 -14.92
N LEU A 367 3.22 31.69 -14.24
CA LEU A 367 1.83 31.21 -14.32
C LEU A 367 1.21 31.38 -15.72
N ILE A 368 1.51 32.46 -16.43
CA ILE A 368 1.13 32.66 -17.84
C ILE A 368 1.72 31.54 -18.70
N ASN A 369 3.02 31.25 -18.53
CA ASN A 369 3.66 30.16 -19.25
C ASN A 369 3.01 28.79 -18.94
N LEU A 370 2.71 28.55 -17.67
CA LEU A 370 2.02 27.34 -17.22
C LEU A 370 0.63 27.19 -17.87
N ARG A 371 -0.19 28.26 -17.85
CA ARG A 371 -1.50 28.33 -18.52
C ARG A 371 -1.39 28.00 -20.01
N THR A 372 -0.40 28.59 -20.69
CA THR A 372 -0.15 28.35 -22.13
C THR A 372 0.18 26.88 -22.41
N ASN A 373 1.05 26.26 -21.60
CA ASN A 373 1.41 24.85 -21.76
C ASN A 373 0.23 23.91 -21.49
N TYR A 374 -0.56 24.16 -20.45
CA TYR A 374 -1.76 23.38 -20.20
C TYR A 374 -2.83 23.58 -21.29
N THR A 375 -2.93 24.78 -21.86
CA THR A 375 -3.82 25.05 -23.01
C THR A 375 -3.44 24.18 -24.21
N ARG A 376 -2.15 24.08 -24.55
CA ARG A 376 -1.67 23.20 -25.63
C ARG A 376 -2.04 21.74 -25.38
N ARG A 377 -1.75 21.24 -24.18
CA ARG A 377 -2.03 19.85 -23.77
C ARG A 377 -3.53 19.53 -23.79
N ARG A 378 -4.37 20.45 -23.30
CA ARG A 378 -5.83 20.35 -23.34
C ARG A 378 -6.33 20.30 -24.77
N ASN A 379 -5.87 21.20 -25.63
CA ASN A 379 -6.26 21.25 -27.04
C ASN A 379 -5.83 19.97 -27.79
N ALA A 380 -4.62 19.46 -27.52
CA ALA A 380 -4.12 18.21 -28.08
C ALA A 380 -4.99 17.01 -27.70
N LEU A 381 -5.33 16.86 -26.41
CA LEU A 381 -6.21 15.79 -25.95
C LEU A 381 -7.61 15.90 -26.58
N LEU A 382 -8.18 17.11 -26.65
CA LEU A 382 -9.50 17.30 -27.26
C LEU A 382 -9.51 17.00 -28.76
N ALA A 383 -8.48 17.41 -29.49
CA ALA A 383 -8.33 17.06 -30.91
C ALA A 383 -8.25 15.53 -31.10
N ALA A 384 -7.47 14.84 -30.26
CA ALA A 384 -7.43 13.38 -30.27
C ALA A 384 -8.80 12.76 -29.91
N CYS A 385 -9.53 13.36 -28.98
CA CYS A 385 -10.88 12.91 -28.66
C CYS A 385 -11.84 13.03 -29.85
N GLU A 386 -11.79 14.14 -30.59
CA GLU A 386 -12.58 14.35 -31.82
C GLU A 386 -12.22 13.36 -32.93
N ASP A 387 -10.94 12.97 -33.05
CA ASP A 387 -10.46 12.04 -34.08
C ASP A 387 -10.78 10.58 -33.77
N TYR A 388 -10.78 10.20 -32.48
CA TYR A 388 -10.74 8.78 -32.10
C TYR A 388 -11.89 8.31 -31.20
N LEU A 389 -12.62 9.20 -30.51
CA LEU A 389 -13.76 8.77 -29.68
C LEU A 389 -14.99 8.50 -30.53
N PRO A 390 -15.71 7.40 -30.28
CA PRO A 390 -17.03 7.19 -30.87
C PRO A 390 -18.01 8.17 -30.23
N THR A 391 -18.27 9.29 -30.91
CA THR A 391 -19.11 10.40 -30.42
C THR A 391 -20.58 10.02 -30.22
N ASP A 392 -21.01 8.89 -30.77
CA ASP A 392 -22.32 8.33 -30.48
C ASP A 392 -22.37 7.68 -29.08
N ILE A 393 -21.25 7.22 -28.52
CA ILE A 393 -21.20 6.56 -27.20
C ILE A 393 -20.57 7.46 -26.13
N VAL A 394 -19.58 8.28 -26.50
CA VAL A 394 -18.80 9.09 -25.56
C VAL A 394 -19.07 10.57 -25.83
N SER A 395 -19.38 11.31 -24.77
CA SER A 395 -19.55 12.77 -24.80
C SER A 395 -18.68 13.44 -23.74
N TRP A 396 -18.27 14.68 -23.99
CA TRP A 396 -17.43 15.46 -23.09
C TRP A 396 -17.63 16.96 -23.31
N THR A 397 -17.35 17.73 -22.26
CA THR A 397 -17.31 19.20 -22.33
C THR A 397 -15.84 19.64 -22.26
N PRO A 398 -15.35 20.49 -23.18
CA PRO A 398 -14.02 21.06 -23.10
C PRO A 398 -13.78 21.77 -21.76
N PRO A 399 -12.80 21.36 -20.94
CA PRO A 399 -12.57 21.99 -19.65
C PRO A 399 -12.01 23.40 -19.86
N ALA A 400 -12.56 24.37 -19.13
CA ALA A 400 -12.11 25.76 -19.14
C ALA A 400 -10.91 26.00 -18.21
N ALA A 401 -10.68 25.13 -17.22
CA ALA A 401 -9.54 25.25 -16.32
C ALA A 401 -9.01 23.88 -15.85
N GLY A 402 -7.81 23.90 -15.27
CA GLY A 402 -7.20 22.74 -14.63
C GLY A 402 -6.61 21.73 -15.62
N MET A 403 -6.68 20.45 -15.25
CA MET A 403 -5.92 19.38 -15.92
C MET A 403 -6.70 18.08 -16.12
N PHE A 404 -8.02 18.13 -16.05
CA PHE A 404 -8.90 16.97 -16.16
C PHE A 404 -9.93 17.16 -17.26
N LEU A 405 -10.17 16.08 -18.01
CA LEU A 405 -11.27 15.93 -18.95
C LEU A 405 -12.20 14.83 -18.43
N TRP A 406 -13.50 15.10 -18.44
CA TRP A 406 -14.52 14.20 -17.96
C TRP A 406 -15.32 13.64 -19.12
N LEU A 407 -15.20 12.33 -19.33
CA LEU A 407 -15.88 11.61 -20.39
C LEU A 407 -17.13 10.95 -19.83
N ARG A 408 -18.29 11.24 -20.41
CA ARG A 408 -19.56 10.57 -20.13
C ARG A 408 -19.77 9.45 -21.15
N LEU A 409 -20.10 8.26 -20.67
CA LEU A 409 -20.35 7.09 -21.50
C LEU A 409 -21.85 6.79 -21.50
N ASP A 410 -22.43 6.67 -22.70
CA ASP A 410 -23.80 6.20 -22.89
C ASP A 410 -23.87 4.69 -22.60
N HIS A 411 -24.06 4.40 -21.31
CA HIS A 411 -24.08 3.05 -20.79
C HIS A 411 -25.26 2.23 -21.32
N ILE A 412 -26.34 2.85 -21.81
CA ILE A 412 -27.52 2.15 -22.34
C ILE A 412 -27.18 1.41 -23.63
N LYS A 413 -26.20 1.91 -24.38
CA LYS A 413 -25.71 1.29 -25.62
C LYS A 413 -24.90 0.01 -25.35
N HIS A 414 -24.50 -0.25 -24.10
CA HIS A 414 -23.67 -1.42 -23.79
C HIS A 414 -24.50 -2.71 -23.98
N PRO A 415 -23.99 -3.73 -24.69
CA PRO A 415 -24.75 -4.96 -24.98
C PRO A 415 -25.34 -5.64 -23.74
N ASP A 416 -24.61 -5.58 -22.63
CA ASP A 416 -25.00 -6.21 -21.36
C ASP A 416 -25.69 -5.25 -20.37
N TYR A 417 -26.05 -4.02 -20.75
CA TYR A 417 -26.63 -3.04 -19.83
C TYR A 417 -27.85 -3.57 -19.05
N ARG A 418 -28.71 -4.35 -19.72
CA ARG A 418 -29.90 -4.96 -19.09
C ARG A 418 -29.62 -6.17 -18.20
N HIS A 419 -28.39 -6.68 -18.22
CA HIS A 419 -28.02 -7.95 -17.58
C HIS A 419 -26.95 -7.80 -16.50
N ARG A 420 -26.23 -6.67 -16.46
CA ARG A 420 -25.12 -6.41 -15.54
C ARG A 420 -25.28 -5.04 -14.88
N SER A 421 -24.75 -4.91 -13.68
CA SER A 421 -24.73 -3.62 -12.97
C SER A 421 -23.77 -2.64 -13.65
N LEU A 422 -24.04 -1.34 -13.53
CA LEU A 422 -23.13 -0.31 -14.07
C LEU A 422 -21.72 -0.42 -13.46
N SER A 423 -21.58 -0.86 -12.21
CA SER A 423 -20.27 -1.08 -11.60
C SER A 423 -19.47 -2.20 -12.28
N GLU A 424 -20.14 -3.27 -12.74
CA GLU A 424 -19.48 -4.35 -13.47
C GLU A 424 -19.09 -3.94 -14.89
N ILE A 425 -19.90 -3.08 -15.52
CA ILE A 425 -19.60 -2.52 -16.85
C ILE A 425 -18.43 -1.53 -16.75
N GLU A 426 -18.43 -0.65 -15.75
CA GLU A 426 -17.34 0.30 -15.50
C GLU A 426 -16.01 -0.43 -15.23
N GLU A 427 -16.04 -1.51 -14.44
CA GLU A 427 -14.85 -2.31 -14.17
C GLU A 427 -14.33 -3.00 -15.43
N GLU A 428 -15.21 -3.54 -16.28
CA GLU A 428 -14.80 -4.11 -17.56
C GLU A 428 -14.11 -3.08 -18.45
N ILE A 429 -14.71 -1.89 -18.60
CA ILE A 429 -14.15 -0.79 -19.39
C ILE A 429 -12.78 -0.39 -18.83
N PHE A 430 -12.65 -0.28 -17.51
CA PHE A 430 -11.39 0.03 -16.83
C PHE A 430 -10.31 -1.05 -17.04
N GLN A 431 -10.64 -2.34 -16.88
CA GLN A 431 -9.68 -3.42 -17.11
C GLN A 431 -9.31 -3.55 -18.59
N HIS A 432 -10.24 -3.25 -19.49
CA HIS A 432 -9.96 -3.18 -20.92
C HIS A 432 -8.97 -2.05 -21.23
N SER A 433 -9.15 -0.87 -20.64
CA SER A 433 -8.22 0.25 -20.82
C SER A 433 -6.79 -0.12 -20.45
N ILE A 434 -6.60 -0.77 -19.29
CA ILE A 434 -5.29 -1.21 -18.82
C ILE A 434 -4.65 -2.21 -19.78
N LYS A 435 -5.44 -3.16 -20.31
CA LYS A 435 -4.94 -4.13 -21.31
C LYS A 435 -4.47 -3.45 -22.59
N GLN A 436 -5.09 -2.34 -22.98
CA GLN A 436 -4.67 -1.52 -24.12
C GLN A 436 -3.53 -0.54 -23.79
N GLY A 437 -3.01 -0.56 -22.56
CA GLY A 437 -1.90 0.28 -22.13
C GLY A 437 -2.31 1.69 -21.70
N VAL A 438 -3.59 1.96 -21.45
CA VAL A 438 -4.08 3.28 -21.04
C VAL A 438 -4.74 3.23 -19.66
N LEU A 439 -4.36 4.17 -18.79
CA LEU A 439 -4.89 4.28 -17.43
C LEU A 439 -5.79 5.51 -17.29
N PHE A 440 -7.05 5.28 -16.94
CA PHE A 440 -8.02 6.32 -16.57
C PHE A 440 -8.47 6.14 -15.12
N ALA A 441 -9.06 7.18 -14.53
CA ALA A 441 -9.75 7.02 -13.25
C ALA A 441 -11.25 6.79 -13.48
N ARG A 442 -11.81 5.81 -12.76
CA ARG A 442 -13.24 5.49 -12.81
C ARG A 442 -14.06 6.59 -12.18
N GLY A 443 -15.19 6.94 -12.78
CA GLY A 443 -16.07 7.98 -12.27
C GLY A 443 -16.65 7.62 -10.90
N SER A 444 -16.91 6.33 -10.64
CA SER A 444 -17.40 5.85 -9.35
C SER A 444 -16.49 6.16 -8.16
N TRP A 445 -15.18 6.35 -8.38
CA TRP A 445 -14.23 6.68 -7.31
C TRP A 445 -14.41 8.08 -6.73
N PHE A 446 -15.11 8.95 -7.44
CA PHE A 446 -15.25 10.36 -7.08
C PHE A 446 -16.63 10.68 -6.50
N ARG A 447 -17.52 9.71 -6.32
CA ARG A 447 -18.87 9.98 -5.83
C ARG A 447 -18.85 10.39 -4.36
N ALA A 448 -19.47 11.52 -4.05
CA ALA A 448 -19.67 11.96 -2.66
C ALA A 448 -20.48 10.93 -1.86
N GLU A 449 -21.50 10.33 -2.47
CA GLU A 449 -22.37 9.34 -1.84
C GLU A 449 -22.17 7.95 -2.47
N ALA A 450 -20.99 7.37 -2.25
CA ALA A 450 -20.58 6.07 -2.83
C ALA A 450 -21.51 4.89 -2.48
N HIS A 451 -22.35 5.02 -1.45
CA HIS A 451 -23.32 4.01 -1.03
C HIS A 451 -24.59 3.99 -1.90
N LYS A 452 -24.88 5.05 -2.66
CA LYS A 452 -26.02 5.09 -3.59
C LYS A 452 -25.73 4.26 -4.83
N GLU A 453 -26.76 3.75 -5.50
CA GLU A 453 -26.59 3.04 -6.78
C GLU A 453 -25.96 3.95 -7.83
N LEU A 454 -25.14 3.35 -8.71
CA LEU A 454 -24.50 4.05 -9.81
C LEU A 454 -25.53 4.17 -10.95
N ASN A 455 -25.78 5.40 -11.40
CA ASN A 455 -26.79 5.68 -12.43
C ASN A 455 -26.18 6.09 -13.77
N GLU A 456 -24.92 6.53 -13.78
CA GLU A 456 -24.22 7.01 -14.96
C GLU A 456 -22.75 6.55 -14.93
N LEU A 457 -22.14 6.47 -16.11
CA LEU A 457 -20.75 6.05 -16.27
C LEU A 457 -19.91 7.22 -16.76
N PHE A 458 -18.80 7.44 -16.06
CA PHE A 458 -17.84 8.47 -16.40
C PHE A 458 -16.40 7.97 -16.26
N LEU A 459 -15.49 8.61 -16.99
CA LEU A 459 -14.04 8.41 -16.86
C LEU A 459 -13.35 9.77 -16.74
N ARG A 460 -12.42 9.89 -15.79
CA ARG A 460 -11.52 11.05 -15.71
C ARG A 460 -10.24 10.76 -16.46
N VAL A 461 -9.90 11.62 -17.40
CA VAL A 461 -8.62 11.66 -18.11
C VAL A 461 -7.83 12.88 -17.65
N THR A 462 -6.52 12.74 -17.44
CA THR A 462 -5.65 13.88 -17.15
C THR A 462 -4.73 14.17 -18.32
N PHE A 463 -4.50 15.44 -18.63
CA PHE A 463 -3.54 15.89 -19.64
C PHE A 463 -2.27 16.51 -19.04
N ALA A 464 -2.03 16.29 -17.74
CA ALA A 464 -0.84 16.76 -17.03
C ALA A 464 0.36 15.79 -17.13
N SER A 465 0.11 14.48 -16.98
CA SER A 465 1.17 13.51 -16.68
C SER A 465 1.97 13.04 -17.90
N ALA A 466 1.31 12.76 -19.02
CA ALA A 466 1.97 12.25 -20.23
C ALA A 466 2.72 13.38 -20.95
N ALA A 467 3.77 13.06 -21.73
CA ALA A 467 4.41 14.06 -22.58
C ALA A 467 3.42 14.59 -23.64
N GLU A 468 3.60 15.82 -24.12
CA GLU A 468 2.72 16.37 -25.17
C GLU A 468 2.77 15.50 -26.43
N GLU A 469 3.97 14.98 -26.77
CA GLU A 469 4.16 14.07 -27.89
C GLU A 469 3.43 12.72 -27.68
N GLU A 470 3.28 12.24 -26.45
CA GLU A 470 2.52 11.03 -26.12
C GLU A 470 0.99 11.25 -26.16
N ILE A 471 0.55 12.51 -26.03
CA ILE A 471 -0.85 12.92 -26.19
C ILE A 471 -1.18 13.11 -27.68
N ILE A 472 -0.27 13.71 -28.46
CA ILE A 472 -0.46 14.06 -29.88
C ILE A 472 -0.12 12.91 -30.84
N THR A 473 0.90 12.12 -30.52
CA THR A 473 1.42 11.05 -31.39
C THR A 473 0.88 9.72 -30.87
N PRO A 474 -0.27 9.24 -31.34
CA PRO A 474 -0.65 7.89 -31.01
C PRO A 474 0.36 6.95 -31.68
N SER A 475 0.84 5.95 -30.94
CA SER A 475 0.90 4.65 -31.56
C SER A 475 -0.54 4.38 -32.01
N THR A 476 -0.79 4.50 -33.31
CA THR A 476 -2.12 4.60 -33.92
C THR A 476 -3.03 3.41 -33.58
N SER A 477 -2.52 2.37 -32.93
CA SER A 477 -3.28 1.24 -32.42
C SER A 477 -3.90 1.43 -31.04
N GLN A 478 -3.30 2.12 -30.05
CA GLN A 478 -3.72 1.98 -28.64
C GLN A 478 -4.97 2.79 -28.26
N TYR A 479 -5.03 4.08 -28.62
CA TYR A 479 -6.25 4.88 -28.39
C TYR A 479 -7.39 4.44 -29.32
N GLN A 480 -7.08 4.08 -30.57
CA GLN A 480 -8.06 3.57 -31.52
C GLN A 480 -8.65 2.21 -31.09
N GLN A 481 -7.82 1.28 -30.56
CA GLN A 481 -8.28 0.00 -30.01
C GLN A 481 -8.98 0.15 -28.66
N PHE A 482 -8.61 1.14 -27.85
CA PHE A 482 -9.30 1.42 -26.61
C PHE A 482 -10.69 2.00 -26.86
N PHE A 483 -10.80 2.98 -27.76
CA PHE A 483 -12.06 3.67 -28.05
C PHE A 483 -12.92 2.99 -29.10
N SER A 484 -12.39 1.98 -29.80
CA SER A 484 -13.22 0.89 -30.36
C SER A 484 -13.79 0.01 -29.24
N LEU A 485 -14.37 0.64 -28.21
CA LEU A 485 -15.08 -0.03 -27.13
C LEU A 485 -16.08 -1.00 -27.77
N ARG A 486 -16.27 -2.13 -27.10
CA ARG A 486 -17.08 -3.27 -27.55
C ARG A 486 -18.60 -2.98 -27.54
N PHE A 487 -18.99 -1.85 -28.12
CA PHE A 487 -20.37 -1.46 -28.41
C PHE A 487 -20.76 -1.82 -29.86
N SER A 488 -19.84 -2.30 -30.71
CA SER A 488 -20.21 -2.89 -32.00
C SER A 488 -20.59 -4.36 -31.85
N MET A 489 -21.81 -4.70 -32.27
CA MET A 489 -22.14 -6.07 -32.69
C MET A 489 -21.62 -6.28 -34.11
N ALA A 490 -21.08 -7.47 -34.36
CA ALA A 490 -20.66 -8.03 -35.66
C ALA A 490 -19.34 -7.49 -36.25
N ASP A 491 -18.28 -8.29 -36.11
CA ASP A 491 -17.71 -8.90 -37.32
C ASP A 491 -17.10 -10.27 -37.00
N GLN A 492 -17.55 -11.23 -37.81
CA GLN A 492 -17.06 -12.60 -37.85
C GLN A 492 -15.78 -12.61 -38.67
N ASP A 493 -14.75 -13.31 -38.21
CA ASP A 493 -13.76 -13.87 -39.14
C ASP A 493 -13.41 -15.31 -38.74
N PRO A 494 -13.26 -16.23 -39.71
CA PRO A 494 -13.43 -17.66 -39.52
C PRO A 494 -12.13 -18.30 -39.05
N THR A 495 -12.17 -18.97 -37.90
CA THR A 495 -11.09 -19.87 -37.49
C THR A 495 -11.01 -21.09 -38.42
N PRO A 496 -9.82 -21.47 -38.94
CA PRO A 496 -9.67 -22.68 -39.72
C PRO A 496 -9.81 -23.92 -38.85
N THR A 497 -10.46 -24.91 -39.44
CA THR A 497 -10.84 -26.20 -38.87
C THR A 497 -9.64 -27.03 -38.40
N TYR A 498 -9.58 -27.33 -37.11
CA TYR A 498 -8.88 -28.52 -36.60
C TYR A 498 -9.90 -29.53 -36.08
N ARG A 499 -10.02 -30.66 -36.78
CA ARG A 499 -10.81 -31.84 -36.35
C ARG A 499 -9.97 -32.66 -35.39
N GLY A 500 -10.42 -32.80 -34.15
CA GLY A 500 -9.87 -33.78 -33.19
C GLY A 500 -10.89 -34.13 -32.11
N ALA A 501 -11.40 -35.36 -32.18
CA ALA A 501 -12.19 -36.17 -31.23
C ALA A 501 -13.30 -35.51 -30.35
N PRO A 502 -14.53 -36.08 -30.32
CA PRO A 502 -15.62 -35.54 -29.51
C PRO A 502 -15.37 -35.77 -28.01
N PHE A 503 -15.21 -34.69 -27.25
CA PHE A 503 -15.28 -34.70 -25.78
C PHE A 503 -16.74 -34.60 -25.29
N PRO A 504 -17.09 -35.21 -24.15
CA PRO A 504 -18.47 -35.48 -23.74
C PRO A 504 -19.22 -34.21 -23.32
N THR A 505 -20.45 -34.06 -23.82
CA THR A 505 -21.31 -32.87 -23.68
C THR A 505 -21.97 -32.68 -22.32
N LYS A 506 -21.56 -33.39 -21.25
CA LYS A 506 -22.12 -33.20 -19.90
C LYS A 506 -21.08 -33.43 -18.81
N TRP A 507 -20.52 -32.35 -18.27
CA TRP A 507 -19.86 -32.39 -16.97
C TRP A 507 -20.93 -32.51 -15.87
N ARG A 508 -21.03 -33.68 -15.22
CA ARG A 508 -21.79 -33.82 -13.96
C ARG A 508 -20.95 -33.22 -12.83
N ARG A 509 -21.50 -32.22 -12.11
CA ARG A 509 -20.94 -31.76 -10.83
C ARG A 509 -21.02 -32.89 -9.81
N ASN A 510 -19.88 -33.31 -9.25
CA ASN A 510 -19.85 -34.17 -8.07
C ASN A 510 -20.15 -33.32 -6.84
N HIS A 511 -21.30 -33.55 -6.19
CA HIS A 511 -21.60 -32.97 -4.89
C HIS A 511 -21.16 -33.94 -3.77
N PRO A 512 -20.57 -33.46 -2.66
CA PRO A 512 -20.25 -34.28 -1.50
C PRO A 512 -21.51 -34.91 -0.89
N ARG A 513 -21.39 -36.13 -0.37
CA ARG A 513 -22.51 -36.90 0.21
C ARG A 513 -23.07 -36.18 1.43
N SER A 514 -24.33 -35.72 1.39
CA SER A 514 -25.05 -35.30 2.61
C SER A 514 -25.26 -36.53 3.49
N LYS A 515 -24.76 -36.49 4.73
CA LYS A 515 -24.96 -37.56 5.72
C LYS A 515 -26.38 -37.55 6.31
N ASN A 516 -27.07 -36.41 6.25
CA ASN A 516 -28.32 -36.17 6.98
C ASN A 516 -29.56 -36.08 6.07
N GLY A 517 -29.39 -36.09 4.73
CA GLY A 517 -30.48 -36.10 3.77
C GLY A 517 -31.33 -37.38 3.76
N CYS A 518 -32.50 -37.32 3.12
CA CYS A 518 -33.34 -38.51 2.92
C CYS A 518 -32.60 -39.59 2.12
N LEU A 519 -32.98 -40.85 2.32
CA LEU A 519 -32.36 -42.01 1.65
C LEU A 519 -32.44 -41.87 0.13
N THR A 520 -33.55 -41.34 -0.39
CA THR A 520 -33.77 -41.15 -1.84
C THR A 520 -32.78 -40.14 -2.45
N CYS A 521 -32.56 -38.98 -1.82
CA CYS A 521 -31.59 -37.98 -2.28
C CYS A 521 -30.14 -38.44 -2.09
N ARG A 522 -29.85 -39.18 -1.01
CA ARG A 522 -28.54 -39.77 -0.73
C ARG A 522 -28.14 -40.78 -1.79
N THR A 523 -29.02 -41.73 -2.12
CA THR A 523 -28.80 -42.75 -3.16
C THR A 523 -28.57 -42.09 -4.53
N LYS A 524 -29.32 -41.02 -4.83
CA LYS A 524 -29.20 -40.29 -6.11
C LYS A 524 -28.07 -39.24 -6.13
N ARG A 525 -27.28 -39.12 -5.06
CA ARG A 525 -26.16 -38.16 -4.92
C ARG A 525 -26.57 -36.71 -5.24
N LYS A 526 -27.75 -36.29 -4.78
CA LYS A 526 -28.25 -34.92 -4.91
C LYS A 526 -28.41 -34.27 -3.54
N LYS A 527 -28.24 -32.94 -3.46
CA LYS A 527 -28.39 -32.19 -2.21
C LYS A 527 -29.83 -32.29 -1.71
N CYS A 528 -30.00 -32.75 -0.48
CA CYS A 528 -31.28 -32.79 0.23
C CYS A 528 -31.37 -31.56 1.13
N ASP A 529 -32.54 -30.95 1.19
CA ASP A 529 -32.89 -29.81 2.03
C ASP A 529 -33.41 -30.21 3.41
N GLU A 530 -33.45 -31.50 3.73
CA GLU A 530 -33.70 -32.03 5.09
C GLU A 530 -35.11 -31.76 5.66
N VAL A 531 -36.03 -31.21 4.85
CA VAL A 531 -37.43 -30.97 5.19
C VAL A 531 -38.22 -32.29 5.28
N LYS A 532 -38.88 -32.54 6.42
CA LYS A 532 -39.73 -33.73 6.69
C LYS A 532 -41.21 -33.38 6.59
N PRO A 533 -42.10 -34.30 6.15
CA PRO A 533 -41.84 -35.71 5.84
C PRO A 533 -41.27 -35.96 4.43
N VAL A 534 -41.30 -34.97 3.53
CA VAL A 534 -40.81 -35.08 2.15
C VAL A 534 -39.96 -33.86 1.82
N CYS A 535 -38.73 -34.08 1.37
CA CYS A 535 -37.81 -32.99 1.02
C CYS A 535 -38.20 -32.34 -0.33
N SER A 536 -37.92 -31.05 -0.52
CA SER A 536 -38.32 -30.28 -1.72
C SER A 536 -37.79 -30.89 -3.01
N SER A 537 -36.60 -31.53 -2.96
CA SER A 537 -36.04 -32.22 -4.12
C SER A 537 -36.83 -33.47 -4.52
N CYS A 538 -37.37 -34.23 -3.55
CA CYS A 538 -38.20 -35.40 -3.82
C CYS A 538 -39.59 -34.99 -4.31
N THR A 539 -40.16 -33.93 -3.72
CA THR A 539 -41.43 -33.33 -4.15
C THR A 539 -41.37 -32.90 -5.61
N ARG A 540 -40.34 -32.12 -5.99
CA ARG A 540 -40.18 -31.62 -7.36
C ARG A 540 -39.90 -32.71 -8.39
N THR A 541 -39.36 -33.86 -7.97
CA THR A 541 -39.03 -34.96 -8.89
C THR A 541 -40.06 -36.09 -8.89
N GLY A 542 -41.13 -35.97 -8.10
CA GLY A 542 -42.19 -36.98 -7.97
C GLY A 542 -41.68 -38.31 -7.44
N GLN A 543 -40.68 -38.29 -6.56
CA GLN A 543 -40.04 -39.50 -6.04
C GLN A 543 -40.40 -39.71 -4.56
N GLU A 544 -40.58 -40.97 -4.18
CA GLU A 544 -40.87 -41.35 -2.80
C GLU A 544 -39.70 -40.96 -1.87
N CYS A 545 -40.00 -40.28 -0.77
CA CYS A 545 -39.01 -39.72 0.14
C CYS A 545 -38.98 -40.52 1.44
N ALA A 546 -37.95 -41.37 1.60
CA ALA A 546 -37.76 -42.18 2.78
C ALA A 546 -36.67 -41.60 3.69
N TRP A 547 -36.94 -41.50 4.99
CA TRP A 547 -35.99 -41.04 6.01
C TRP A 547 -35.49 -42.22 6.85
N PRO A 548 -34.24 -42.17 7.35
CA PRO A 548 -33.77 -43.16 8.32
C PRO A 548 -34.65 -43.13 9.57
N THR A 549 -35.26 -44.25 9.94
CA THR A 549 -36.01 -44.40 11.19
C THR A 549 -35.04 -44.47 12.37
N GLN A 550 -35.26 -43.64 13.39
CA GLN A 550 -34.52 -43.73 14.65
C GLN A 550 -34.95 -45.00 15.38
N GLU A 551 -34.07 -46.00 15.45
CA GLU A 551 -34.22 -47.07 16.43
C GLU A 551 -33.66 -46.61 17.78
N ASN A 552 -34.60 -46.31 18.68
CA ASN A 552 -34.58 -46.46 20.14
C ASN A 552 -33.27 -46.22 20.90
N THR A 553 -33.14 -45.01 21.42
CA THR A 553 -32.62 -44.82 22.79
C THR A 553 -33.66 -44.07 23.62
N SER A 554 -34.49 -44.82 24.36
CA SER A 554 -35.19 -44.25 25.51
C SER A 554 -35.53 -45.33 26.55
N HIS A 555 -35.10 -45.02 27.78
CA HIS A 555 -35.57 -45.51 29.08
C HIS A 555 -35.04 -46.83 29.66
N ARG A 556 -34.25 -46.69 30.73
CA ARG A 556 -34.40 -47.51 31.94
C ARG A 556 -34.57 -46.58 33.15
N PRO A 557 -35.60 -46.78 34.00
CA PRO A 557 -35.72 -46.11 35.30
C PRO A 557 -35.07 -46.91 36.44
N ILE A 558 -34.73 -46.15 37.49
CA ILE A 558 -34.46 -46.45 38.92
C ILE A 558 -34.58 -47.91 39.37
N PRO A 559 -33.59 -48.44 40.12
CA PRO A 559 -33.77 -49.63 40.97
C PRO A 559 -33.83 -49.26 42.46
N GLU A 560 -34.86 -49.77 43.15
CA GLU A 560 -34.91 -49.94 44.61
C GLU A 560 -34.32 -51.31 45.01
N ASP A 561 -33.68 -51.27 46.18
CA ASP A 561 -33.34 -52.30 47.18
C ASP A 561 -33.34 -53.80 46.85
N GLY A 562 -32.26 -54.45 47.30
CA GLY A 562 -32.18 -55.89 47.50
C GLY A 562 -30.77 -56.45 47.45
N SER A 563 -29.98 -56.22 48.50
CA SER A 563 -28.79 -57.02 48.83
C SER A 563 -29.20 -58.42 49.37
N PRO A 564 -28.29 -59.37 49.70
CA PRO A 564 -26.82 -59.40 49.54
C PRO A 564 -26.30 -60.71 48.90
N HIS A 565 -25.04 -60.72 48.43
CA HIS A 565 -24.03 -61.68 48.88
C HIS A 565 -22.66 -61.40 48.24
N GLU A 566 -21.77 -61.00 49.15
CA GLU A 566 -20.31 -61.13 49.29
C GLU A 566 -19.35 -61.63 48.17
N PRO A 567 -18.05 -61.25 48.29
CA PRO A 567 -17.04 -61.09 47.23
C PRO A 567 -16.02 -62.26 47.31
N PRO A 568 -14.71 -62.18 46.96
CA PRO A 568 -13.90 -61.18 46.24
C PRO A 568 -12.95 -61.79 45.18
N GLY A 569 -12.16 -60.95 44.49
CA GLY A 569 -10.91 -61.42 43.88
C GLY A 569 -10.36 -60.62 42.69
N ALA A 570 -9.64 -59.53 42.97
CA ALA A 570 -8.42 -59.23 42.20
C ALA A 570 -7.35 -60.29 42.57
N PRO A 571 -6.20 -60.50 41.86
CA PRO A 571 -5.52 -59.58 40.94
C PRO A 571 -5.01 -60.28 39.64
N GLY A 572 -4.54 -59.56 38.63
CA GLY A 572 -3.12 -59.24 38.58
C GLY A 572 -2.54 -59.34 37.16
N PRO A 573 -1.27 -58.90 36.99
CA PRO A 573 -0.71 -58.36 35.75
C PRO A 573 0.27 -59.33 35.08
N SER A 574 0.74 -58.99 33.86
CA SER A 574 1.98 -59.44 33.16
C SER A 574 1.67 -59.79 31.70
N THR A 575 2.55 -59.71 30.70
CA THR A 575 3.88 -59.11 30.41
C THR A 575 4.06 -59.35 28.90
N ASP A 576 4.77 -58.44 28.23
CA ASP A 576 5.67 -58.63 27.08
C ASP A 576 5.36 -59.71 26.03
N SER A 577 5.31 -59.34 24.74
CA SER A 577 6.53 -59.18 23.93
C SER A 577 6.24 -59.07 22.42
N ALA A 578 6.93 -58.11 21.80
CA ALA A 578 7.60 -58.11 20.49
C ALA A 578 6.91 -58.53 19.16
N ALA A 579 7.08 -57.61 18.19
CA ALA A 579 7.56 -57.80 16.82
C ALA A 579 6.57 -57.63 15.61
N LEU A 580 6.71 -56.44 15.01
CA LEU A 580 6.98 -56.14 13.58
C LEU A 580 5.91 -56.34 12.46
N GLN A 581 5.70 -55.21 11.76
CA GLN A 581 5.33 -55.02 10.33
C GLN A 581 3.87 -55.33 9.95
N SER A 582 3.15 -54.56 9.12
CA SER A 582 3.42 -53.34 8.35
C SER A 582 2.10 -52.82 7.75
N THR A 583 2.04 -51.51 7.47
CA THR A 583 1.23 -50.82 6.43
C THR A 583 -0.30 -50.87 6.46
N SER A 584 -0.93 -49.70 6.72
CA SER A 584 -1.83 -48.98 5.77
C SER A 584 -2.80 -48.02 6.50
N THR A 585 -2.32 -46.84 6.90
CA THR A 585 -3.20 -45.76 7.37
C THR A 585 -3.58 -44.85 6.20
N SER A 586 -4.78 -45.06 5.66
CA SER A 586 -5.47 -44.02 4.89
C SER A 586 -6.05 -43.00 5.87
N SER A 587 -5.54 -41.77 5.83
CA SER A 587 -5.98 -40.66 6.68
C SER A 587 -7.28 -40.05 6.13
N SER A 588 -8.34 -40.11 6.95
CA SER A 588 -9.52 -39.25 6.83
C SER A 588 -9.25 -37.90 7.52
N PRO A 589 -9.92 -36.79 7.12
CA PRO A 589 -9.49 -35.44 7.46
C PRO A 589 -9.74 -35.09 8.93
N ARG A 590 -8.74 -34.45 9.53
CA ARG A 590 -8.68 -33.96 10.92
C ARG A 590 -9.81 -32.96 11.18
N ALA A 591 -10.69 -33.27 12.14
CA ALA A 591 -11.46 -32.24 12.84
C ALA A 591 -10.50 -31.48 13.76
N ALA A 592 -10.36 -30.16 13.56
CA ALA A 592 -9.58 -29.32 14.46
C ALA A 592 -10.29 -29.24 15.83
N PRO A 593 -9.57 -29.30 16.96
CA PRO A 593 -10.18 -29.11 18.28
C PRO A 593 -10.67 -27.67 18.41
N THR A 594 -11.85 -27.48 18.99
CA THR A 594 -12.38 -26.17 19.38
C THR A 594 -11.57 -25.60 20.53
N TYR A 595 -10.71 -24.63 20.25
CA TYR A 595 -10.01 -23.85 21.27
C TYR A 595 -10.56 -22.42 21.35
N GLY A 596 -10.62 -21.84 22.56
CA GLY A 596 -11.40 -20.64 22.92
C GLY A 596 -11.36 -19.46 21.93
N ASN A 597 -10.19 -18.89 21.64
CA ASN A 597 -10.07 -17.74 20.72
C ASN A 597 -10.46 -18.08 19.28
N LEU A 598 -10.37 -19.35 18.88
CA LEU A 598 -10.70 -19.81 17.52
C LEU A 598 -12.22 -19.92 17.29
N VAL A 599 -13.03 -19.89 18.36
CA VAL A 599 -14.50 -19.91 18.30
C VAL A 599 -15.07 -18.56 17.86
N ASN A 600 -14.35 -17.46 18.12
CA ASN A 600 -14.82 -16.08 17.89
C ASN A 600 -14.18 -15.39 16.66
N ILE A 601 -13.65 -16.16 15.72
CA ILE A 601 -13.07 -15.60 14.48
C ILE A 601 -14.18 -14.96 13.64
N SER A 602 -14.00 -13.67 13.32
CA SER A 602 -14.94 -12.89 12.49
C SER A 602 -15.18 -13.56 11.13
N ASP A 603 -16.34 -13.29 10.52
CA ASP A 603 -16.67 -13.86 9.20
C ASP A 603 -15.67 -13.44 8.11
N ASN A 604 -15.02 -12.28 8.25
CA ASN A 604 -13.99 -11.79 7.32
C ASN A 604 -12.61 -12.43 7.57
N SER A 605 -12.32 -12.86 8.80
CA SER A 605 -11.07 -13.50 9.19
C SER A 605 -11.10 -15.02 8.97
N ARG A 606 -12.30 -15.63 8.92
CA ARG A 606 -12.48 -17.09 8.72
C ARG A 606 -11.85 -17.62 7.42
N PRO A 607 -11.95 -16.94 6.26
CA PRO A 607 -11.25 -17.36 5.04
C PRO A 607 -9.72 -17.32 5.18
N LEU A 608 -9.17 -16.35 5.92
CA LEU A 608 -7.73 -16.23 6.14
C LEU A 608 -7.23 -17.40 7.00
N TYR A 609 -7.97 -17.72 8.06
CA TYR A 609 -7.68 -18.87 8.93
C TYR A 609 -7.79 -20.20 8.17
N GLN A 610 -8.83 -20.37 7.35
CA GLN A 610 -9.02 -21.58 6.55
C GLN A 610 -7.88 -21.74 5.53
N GLN A 611 -7.48 -20.66 4.85
CA GLN A 611 -6.31 -20.67 3.96
C GLN A 611 -5.02 -21.01 4.71
N TYR A 612 -4.89 -20.56 5.96
CA TYR A 612 -3.75 -20.91 6.78
C TYR A 612 -3.69 -22.42 7.03
N LEU A 613 -4.80 -23.01 7.48
CA LEU A 613 -4.89 -24.44 7.81
C LEU A 613 -4.76 -25.36 6.60
N ASP A 614 -5.46 -25.03 5.50
CA ASP A 614 -5.60 -25.94 4.36
C ASP A 614 -4.36 -25.94 3.46
N ILE A 615 -3.62 -24.82 3.42
CA ILE A 615 -2.56 -24.63 2.42
C ILE A 615 -1.31 -23.99 3.04
N THR A 616 -1.46 -22.87 3.76
CA THR A 616 -0.29 -22.04 4.12
C THR A 616 0.64 -22.75 5.10
N ALA A 617 0.11 -23.29 6.20
CA ALA A 617 0.92 -23.97 7.21
C ALA A 617 1.69 -25.15 6.61
N GLU A 618 1.06 -25.90 5.69
CA GLU A 618 1.73 -26.99 4.98
C GLU A 618 2.88 -26.48 4.10
N MET A 619 2.68 -25.38 3.37
CA MET A 619 3.71 -24.82 2.48
C MET A 619 4.89 -24.17 3.21
N LEU A 620 4.73 -23.83 4.50
CA LEU A 620 5.78 -23.26 5.32
C LEU A 620 6.79 -24.29 5.84
N THR A 621 6.50 -25.59 5.71
CA THR A 621 7.45 -26.67 6.07
C THR A 621 7.98 -27.40 4.84
N ARG A 622 9.07 -28.13 5.02
CA ARG A 622 9.74 -28.87 3.93
C ARG A 622 9.27 -30.31 3.74
N GLY A 623 8.24 -30.76 4.46
CA GLY A 623 7.70 -32.12 4.33
C GLY A 623 7.17 -32.73 5.63
N PRO A 624 6.59 -33.94 5.56
CA PRO A 624 6.09 -34.64 6.74
C PRO A 624 7.25 -34.95 7.70
N CYS A 625 7.06 -34.58 8.98
CA CYS A 625 7.94 -34.93 10.08
C CYS A 625 7.23 -35.91 11.02
N LEU A 626 7.97 -36.74 11.74
CA LEU A 626 7.42 -37.71 12.70
C LEU A 626 6.58 -37.01 13.78
N ASP A 627 6.95 -35.78 14.15
CA ASP A 627 6.27 -34.96 15.15
C ASP A 627 5.16 -34.05 14.56
N GLY A 628 4.87 -34.16 13.25
CA GLY A 628 3.87 -33.36 12.55
C GLY A 628 4.36 -31.97 12.11
N ASN A 629 3.44 -31.14 11.61
CA ASN A 629 3.77 -29.78 11.15
C ASN A 629 3.80 -28.79 12.35
N PRO A 630 4.94 -28.16 12.69
CA PRO A 630 5.06 -27.26 13.85
C PRO A 630 4.18 -26.00 13.73
N PHE A 631 3.92 -25.51 12.51
CA PHE A 631 3.02 -24.37 12.28
C PHE A 631 1.55 -24.69 12.60
N ILE A 632 1.24 -25.98 12.76
CA ILE A 632 -0.07 -26.49 13.20
C ILE A 632 0.01 -26.93 14.66
N HIS A 633 0.95 -27.82 14.98
CA HIS A 633 1.05 -28.50 16.28
C HIS A 633 1.53 -27.58 17.41
N TYR A 634 2.34 -26.56 17.13
CA TYR A 634 2.79 -25.60 18.15
C TYR A 634 2.03 -24.28 18.07
N LEU A 635 1.82 -23.73 16.86
CA LEU A 635 1.24 -22.39 16.74
C LEU A 635 -0.28 -22.33 16.98
N LEU A 636 -1.06 -23.33 16.55
CA LEU A 636 -2.52 -23.26 16.74
C LEU A 636 -2.94 -23.38 18.22
N PRO A 637 -2.34 -24.28 19.03
CA PRO A 637 -2.59 -24.29 20.47
C PRO A 637 -2.15 -23.00 21.18
N LEU A 638 -1.15 -22.29 20.66
CA LEU A 638 -0.77 -20.97 21.17
C LEU A 638 -1.77 -19.89 20.74
N ALA A 639 -2.22 -19.89 19.49
CA ALA A 639 -3.21 -18.95 18.96
C ALA A 639 -4.56 -19.01 19.70
N ALA A 640 -4.89 -20.19 20.23
CA ALA A 640 -6.04 -20.42 21.07
C ALA A 640 -6.08 -19.56 22.34
N THR A 641 -4.91 -19.17 22.86
CA THR A 641 -4.75 -18.47 24.13
C THR A 641 -4.05 -17.11 23.97
N ASP A 642 -3.30 -16.91 22.88
CA ASP A 642 -2.58 -15.68 22.56
C ASP A 642 -3.15 -15.02 21.29
N THR A 643 -3.82 -13.88 21.49
CA THR A 643 -4.48 -13.12 20.43
C THR A 643 -3.49 -12.58 19.39
N LEU A 644 -2.27 -12.21 19.79
CA LEU A 644 -1.27 -11.71 18.85
C LEU A 644 -0.71 -12.83 17.97
N VAL A 645 -0.55 -14.04 18.52
CA VAL A 645 -0.17 -15.22 17.72
C VAL A 645 -1.30 -15.58 16.74
N LEU A 646 -2.57 -15.45 17.16
CA LEU A 646 -3.71 -15.62 16.26
C LEU A 646 -3.72 -14.57 15.13
N ASP A 647 -3.51 -13.30 15.45
CA ASP A 647 -3.42 -12.23 14.45
C ASP A 647 -2.25 -12.44 13.48
N CYS A 648 -1.11 -12.96 13.95
CA CYS A 648 0.00 -13.39 13.08
C CYS A 648 -0.44 -14.48 12.10
N ILE A 649 -1.12 -15.53 12.59
CA ILE A 649 -1.62 -16.63 11.74
C ILE A 649 -2.62 -16.12 10.70
N LEU A 650 -3.54 -15.25 11.09
CA LEU A 650 -4.54 -14.65 10.20
C LEU A 650 -3.87 -13.75 9.15
N ALA A 651 -2.89 -12.93 9.54
CA ALA A 651 -2.11 -12.12 8.63
C ALA A 651 -1.33 -12.99 7.63
N ILE A 652 -0.66 -14.06 8.07
CA ILE A 652 0.10 -14.98 7.22
C ILE A 652 -0.83 -15.72 6.24
N GLY A 653 -1.95 -16.26 6.72
CA GLY A 653 -2.93 -16.95 5.89
C GLY A 653 -3.57 -16.01 4.86
N GLY A 654 -3.87 -14.78 5.29
CA GLY A 654 -4.41 -13.74 4.44
C GLY A 654 -3.43 -13.27 3.37
N ALA A 655 -2.17 -13.06 3.74
CA ALA A 655 -1.10 -12.73 2.79
C ALA A 655 -0.96 -13.79 1.69
N HIS A 656 -1.00 -15.06 2.07
CA HIS A 656 -0.94 -16.14 1.11
C HIS A 656 -2.18 -16.19 0.22
N LEU A 657 -3.36 -15.93 0.79
CA LEU A 657 -4.62 -15.88 0.06
C LEU A 657 -4.59 -14.76 -0.99
N THR A 658 -4.22 -13.54 -0.58
CA THR A 658 -4.22 -12.35 -1.44
C THR A 658 -3.24 -12.46 -2.60
N VAL A 659 -2.10 -13.14 -2.41
CA VAL A 659 -1.12 -13.36 -3.48
C VAL A 659 -1.60 -14.39 -4.51
N ASN A 660 -2.39 -15.39 -4.08
CA ASN A 660 -2.82 -16.49 -4.95
C ASN A 660 -4.21 -16.32 -5.56
N ASP A 661 -5.03 -15.43 -5.03
CA ASP A 661 -6.41 -15.24 -5.48
C ASP A 661 -6.50 -14.46 -6.80
N THR A 662 -6.55 -15.19 -7.91
CA THR A 662 -6.75 -14.65 -9.27
C THR A 662 -8.18 -14.82 -9.77
N THR A 663 -9.10 -15.32 -8.94
CA THR A 663 -10.43 -15.76 -9.36
C THR A 663 -11.58 -15.18 -8.54
N SER A 664 -11.32 -14.51 -7.41
CA SER A 664 -12.37 -13.82 -6.65
C SER A 664 -12.79 -12.49 -7.27
N THR A 665 -14.01 -12.07 -6.94
CA THR A 665 -14.52 -10.76 -7.28
C THR A 665 -13.71 -9.68 -6.56
N ILE A 666 -13.49 -8.53 -7.20
CA ILE A 666 -12.64 -7.44 -6.68
C ILE A 666 -13.05 -6.97 -5.28
N GLN A 667 -14.35 -7.00 -4.96
CA GLN A 667 -14.85 -6.68 -3.62
C GLN A 667 -14.40 -7.69 -2.57
N ARG A 668 -14.43 -9.00 -2.89
CA ARG A 668 -13.95 -10.06 -1.98
C ARG A 668 -12.43 -10.02 -1.85
N ALA A 669 -11.70 -9.81 -2.94
CA ALA A 669 -10.25 -9.62 -2.92
C ALA A 669 -9.84 -8.43 -2.03
N ARG A 670 -10.50 -7.27 -2.19
CA ARG A 670 -10.27 -6.08 -1.35
C ARG A 670 -10.63 -6.31 0.11
N ALA A 671 -11.76 -6.97 0.40
CA ALA A 671 -12.14 -7.29 1.77
C ALA A 671 -11.13 -8.20 2.46
N LEU A 672 -10.62 -9.22 1.75
CA LEU A 672 -9.57 -10.10 2.24
C LEU A 672 -8.25 -9.34 2.45
N GLU A 673 -7.89 -8.42 1.54
CA GLU A 673 -6.70 -7.59 1.67
C GLU A 673 -6.79 -6.63 2.87
N VAL A 674 -7.94 -5.96 3.06
CA VAL A 674 -8.19 -5.08 4.20
C VAL A 674 -8.15 -5.88 5.51
N ALA A 675 -8.78 -7.05 5.57
CA ALA A 675 -8.73 -7.92 6.74
C ALA A 675 -7.29 -8.38 7.05
N THR A 676 -6.53 -8.78 6.03
CA THR A 676 -5.12 -9.18 6.15
C THR A 676 -4.25 -8.05 6.71
N ARG A 677 -4.36 -6.85 6.13
CA ARG A 677 -3.60 -5.67 6.58
C ARG A 677 -4.04 -5.22 7.97
N GLY A 678 -5.33 -5.35 8.30
CA GLY A 678 -5.87 -5.09 9.63
C GLY A 678 -5.21 -5.96 10.69
N HIS A 679 -5.15 -7.28 10.48
CA HIS A 679 -4.47 -8.19 11.41
C HIS A 679 -2.96 -7.89 11.51
N TYR A 680 -2.28 -7.61 10.40
CA TYR A 680 -0.86 -7.21 10.42
C TYR A 680 -0.63 -5.93 11.24
N ALA A 681 -1.48 -4.91 11.08
CA ALA A 681 -1.40 -3.68 11.87
C ALA A 681 -1.66 -3.94 13.37
N THR A 682 -2.60 -4.83 13.71
CA THR A 682 -2.84 -5.26 15.09
C THR A 682 -1.61 -5.94 15.70
N VAL A 683 -0.93 -6.81 14.94
CA VAL A 683 0.33 -7.45 15.39
C VAL A 683 1.39 -6.40 15.68
N LEU A 684 1.60 -5.42 14.79
CA LEU A 684 2.59 -4.36 15.00
C LEU A 684 2.27 -3.50 16.23
N ALA A 685 1.01 -3.07 16.39
CA ALA A 685 0.58 -2.29 17.54
C ALA A 685 0.69 -3.10 18.85
N GLY A 686 0.36 -4.39 18.82
CA GLY A 686 0.50 -5.29 19.96
C GLY A 686 1.94 -5.56 20.34
N LEU A 687 2.82 -5.76 19.34
CA LEU A 687 4.26 -5.90 19.55
C LEU A 687 4.86 -4.62 20.14
N GLN A 688 4.49 -3.44 19.64
CA GLN A 688 4.90 -2.16 20.22
C GLN A 688 4.50 -2.08 21.70
N LYS A 689 3.26 -2.44 22.06
CA LYS A 689 2.80 -2.48 23.45
C LYS A 689 3.61 -3.47 24.31
N LEU A 690 3.92 -4.67 23.79
CA LEU A 690 4.76 -5.65 24.48
C LEU A 690 6.17 -5.12 24.77
N LEU A 691 6.76 -4.39 23.81
CA LEU A 691 8.10 -3.81 23.93
C LEU A 691 8.12 -2.55 24.83
N SER A 692 7.06 -1.73 24.80
CA SER A 692 6.92 -0.56 25.68
C SER A 692 6.82 -0.96 27.16
N TYR A 693 6.24 -2.13 27.46
CA TYR A 693 6.17 -2.68 28.81
C TYR A 693 7.56 -3.05 29.37
N GLU A 694 8.48 -3.53 28.53
CA GLU A 694 9.86 -3.87 28.93
C GLU A 694 10.78 -2.65 29.12
N THR A 695 10.45 -1.51 28.49
CA THR A 695 11.28 -0.28 28.53
C THR A 695 10.85 0.73 29.61
N GLY A 696 9.84 0.40 30.43
CA GLY A 696 9.43 1.20 31.58
C GLY A 696 8.63 2.47 31.26
N GLN A 697 8.05 2.59 30.05
CA GLN A 697 7.15 3.69 29.72
C GLN A 697 5.69 3.34 30.06
N ILE A 698 5.07 4.21 30.86
CA ILE A 698 3.78 4.03 31.55
C ILE A 698 2.62 3.79 30.57
N ILE A 699 1.99 2.62 30.65
CA ILE A 699 0.57 2.39 30.28
C ILE A 699 -0.04 1.40 31.30
N LEU A 700 -1.26 1.69 31.76
CA LEU A 700 -2.02 0.88 32.73
C LEU A 700 -2.18 -0.59 32.28
N PRO A 701 -2.13 -1.58 33.20
CA PRO A 701 -2.27 -2.98 32.84
C PRO A 701 -3.71 -3.30 32.44
N ASP A 702 -3.89 -3.84 31.23
CA ASP A 702 -5.09 -4.59 30.86
C ASP A 702 -4.95 -6.00 31.45
N GLU A 703 -6.00 -6.50 32.12
CA GLU A 703 -5.99 -7.73 32.93
C GLU A 703 -5.72 -9.02 32.11
N HIS A 704 -5.55 -8.91 30.79
CA HIS A 704 -5.34 -10.05 29.89
C HIS A 704 -3.90 -10.24 29.37
N THR A 705 -2.94 -9.38 29.70
CA THR A 705 -1.54 -9.56 29.25
C THR A 705 -0.65 -10.09 30.38
N GLY A 706 -0.45 -11.40 30.41
CA GLY A 706 0.61 -12.02 31.22
C GLY A 706 1.99 -11.46 30.87
N ARG A 707 2.95 -11.56 31.82
CA ARG A 707 4.35 -11.11 31.69
C ARG A 707 4.95 -11.43 30.30
N SER A 708 5.66 -10.47 29.70
CA SER A 708 6.43 -10.70 28.47
C SER A 708 7.49 -11.77 28.74
N THR A 709 7.51 -12.82 27.92
CA THR A 709 8.63 -13.77 27.88
C THR A 709 9.41 -13.50 26.59
N PRO A 710 10.76 -13.48 26.61
CA PRO A 710 11.59 -13.34 25.42
C PRO A 710 11.19 -14.29 24.28
N ILE A 711 10.73 -15.49 24.64
CA ILE A 711 10.18 -16.51 23.73
C ILE A 711 8.98 -15.99 22.94
N ARG A 712 8.04 -15.29 23.59
CA ARG A 712 6.82 -14.76 22.96
C ARG A 712 7.13 -13.64 21.98
N VAL A 713 7.97 -12.69 22.39
CA VAL A 713 8.38 -11.55 21.53
C VAL A 713 9.14 -12.06 20.30
N LEU A 714 10.10 -12.97 20.51
CA LEU A 714 10.86 -13.58 19.44
C LEU A 714 9.98 -14.37 18.47
N LEU A 715 9.01 -15.14 18.98
CA LEU A 715 8.05 -15.85 18.14
C LEU A 715 7.24 -14.88 17.26
N ILE A 716 6.72 -13.79 17.82
CA ILE A 716 5.94 -12.79 17.06
C ILE A 716 6.81 -12.14 15.97
N LEU A 717 8.04 -11.73 16.30
CA LEU A 717 8.98 -11.15 15.33
C LEU A 717 9.31 -12.12 14.18
N LEU A 718 9.50 -13.42 14.48
CA LEU A 718 9.73 -14.44 13.47
C LEU A 718 8.49 -14.70 12.61
N LEU A 719 7.28 -14.65 13.18
CA LEU A 719 6.04 -14.75 12.41
C LEU A 719 5.82 -13.54 11.48
N LEU A 720 6.26 -12.34 11.87
CA LEU A 720 6.31 -11.18 10.98
C LEU A 720 7.30 -11.41 9.82
N CYS A 721 8.45 -12.04 10.07
CA CYS A 721 9.37 -12.45 9.00
C CYS A 721 8.72 -13.46 8.04
N VAL A 722 7.92 -14.39 8.56
CA VAL A 722 7.14 -15.34 7.75
C VAL A 722 6.10 -14.60 6.92
N TYR A 723 5.36 -13.65 7.50
CA TYR A 723 4.41 -12.81 6.77
C TYR A 723 5.06 -12.07 5.59
N ASP A 724 6.18 -11.39 5.83
CA ASP A 724 6.90 -10.67 4.79
C ASP A 724 7.38 -11.60 3.68
N HIS A 725 7.87 -12.79 4.06
CA HIS A 725 8.26 -13.80 3.10
C HIS A 725 7.10 -14.27 2.22
N VAL A 726 5.92 -14.49 2.82
CA VAL A 726 4.70 -14.93 2.13
C VAL A 726 4.14 -13.85 1.20
N GLN A 727 4.19 -12.57 1.60
CA GLN A 727 3.77 -11.45 0.76
C GLN A 727 4.74 -11.19 -0.41
N GLY A 728 6.04 -11.43 -0.22
CA GLY A 728 7.05 -11.16 -1.24
C GLY A 728 7.42 -9.67 -1.38
N HIS A 729 7.33 -8.90 -0.28
CA HIS A 729 7.75 -7.49 -0.27
C HIS A 729 9.28 -7.36 -0.38
N SER A 730 9.76 -6.44 -1.23
CA SER A 730 11.19 -6.15 -1.45
C SER A 730 11.72 -4.95 -0.68
N ARG A 731 10.89 -4.30 0.16
CA ARG A 731 11.20 -3.02 0.84
C ARG A 731 11.95 -3.16 2.17
N GLY A 732 12.55 -4.30 2.45
CA GLY A 732 13.41 -4.45 3.63
C GLY A 732 12.72 -4.69 4.98
N SER A 733 11.38 -4.83 5.07
CA SER A 733 10.66 -5.02 6.35
C SER A 733 11.15 -6.23 7.17
N MET A 734 11.40 -7.36 6.50
CA MET A 734 11.94 -8.58 7.11
C MET A 734 13.28 -8.35 7.83
N TYR A 735 14.09 -7.39 7.36
CA TYR A 735 15.41 -7.08 7.93
C TYR A 735 15.27 -6.44 9.30
N HIS A 736 14.33 -5.50 9.46
CA HIS A 736 14.08 -4.85 10.75
C HIS A 736 13.59 -5.86 11.79
N HIS A 737 12.71 -6.79 11.40
CA HIS A 737 12.23 -7.85 12.27
C HIS A 737 13.37 -8.82 12.69
N LEU A 738 14.21 -9.25 11.74
CA LEU A 738 15.35 -10.12 12.06
C LEU A 738 16.43 -9.44 12.91
N LYS A 739 16.71 -8.15 12.65
CA LYS A 739 17.61 -7.33 13.47
C LYS A 739 17.11 -7.25 14.92
N ALA A 740 15.79 -7.11 15.11
CA ALA A 740 15.18 -7.17 16.44
C ALA A 740 15.28 -8.58 17.05
N CYS A 741 15.04 -9.66 16.29
CA CYS A 741 15.19 -11.04 16.76
C CYS A 741 16.56 -11.31 17.40
N ARG A 742 17.64 -10.79 16.79
CA ARG A 742 19.02 -10.97 17.30
C ARG A 742 19.18 -10.53 18.75
N GLN A 743 18.52 -9.44 19.17
CA GLN A 743 18.59 -8.96 20.56
C GLN A 743 17.99 -9.95 21.57
N TYR A 744 16.99 -10.73 21.14
CA TYR A 744 16.26 -11.69 21.97
C TYR A 744 16.82 -13.11 21.91
N ILE A 745 17.58 -13.47 20.87
CA ILE A 745 18.19 -14.80 20.72
C ILE A 745 19.19 -15.10 21.85
N ASN A 746 20.01 -14.12 22.23
CA ASN A 746 20.97 -14.27 23.33
C ASN A 746 20.28 -14.51 24.68
N LEU A 747 19.13 -13.88 24.91
CA LEU A 747 18.32 -14.12 26.09
C LEU A 747 17.80 -15.57 26.10
N LEU A 748 17.30 -16.04 24.96
CA LEU A 748 16.76 -17.39 24.82
C LEU A 748 17.83 -18.49 25.03
N THR A 749 19.04 -18.30 24.51
CA THR A 749 20.14 -19.28 24.66
C THR A 749 20.76 -19.29 26.05
N SER A 750 20.67 -18.19 26.79
CA SER A 750 21.15 -18.07 28.17
C SER A 750 20.25 -18.69 29.24
N GLU A 751 18.95 -18.86 28.95
CA GLU A 751 17.98 -19.43 29.91
C GLU A 751 18.07 -20.97 29.99
N PRO A 752 17.98 -21.55 31.21
CA PRO A 752 17.98 -23.01 31.40
C PRO A 752 16.82 -23.68 30.65
N THR A 753 17.09 -24.85 30.07
CA THR A 753 16.13 -25.57 29.22
C THR A 753 14.82 -25.82 29.98
N PRO A 754 13.67 -25.33 29.47
CA PRO A 754 12.38 -25.45 30.14
C PRO A 754 11.81 -26.89 30.06
N SER A 755 10.60 -27.10 30.60
CA SER A 755 9.86 -28.37 30.53
C SER A 755 9.74 -28.92 29.09
N ASP A 756 9.43 -30.21 28.94
CA ASP A 756 9.45 -30.90 27.64
C ASP A 756 8.63 -30.19 26.54
N GLU A 757 7.43 -29.66 26.81
CA GLU A 757 6.63 -28.94 25.81
C GLU A 757 7.29 -27.63 25.34
N LEU A 758 7.80 -26.83 26.28
CA LEU A 758 8.50 -25.57 25.97
C LEU A 758 9.85 -25.80 25.29
N LYS A 759 10.50 -26.94 25.56
CA LYS A 759 11.75 -27.36 24.90
C LYS A 759 11.54 -27.58 23.39
N HIS A 760 10.40 -28.13 22.97
CA HIS A 760 10.08 -28.31 21.56
C HIS A 760 9.77 -26.97 20.86
N LEU A 761 9.01 -26.08 21.50
CA LEU A 761 8.73 -24.73 20.99
C LEU A 761 10.01 -23.90 20.85
N LYS A 762 10.90 -23.95 21.85
CA LYS A 762 12.22 -23.29 21.83
C LYS A 762 13.05 -23.79 20.64
N GLY A 763 13.10 -25.10 20.41
CA GLY A 763 13.78 -25.68 19.26
C GLY A 763 13.21 -25.22 17.91
N PHE A 764 11.88 -25.11 17.79
CA PHE A 764 11.22 -24.62 16.57
C PHE A 764 11.55 -23.14 16.30
N ILE A 765 11.50 -22.29 17.32
CA ILE A 765 11.85 -20.87 17.23
C ILE A 765 13.30 -20.68 16.75
N LEU A 766 14.23 -21.46 17.30
CA LEU A 766 15.64 -21.41 16.92
C LEU A 766 15.87 -21.85 15.46
N GLU A 767 15.19 -22.91 15.00
CA GLU A 767 15.30 -23.34 13.60
C GLU A 767 14.69 -22.31 12.65
N LEU A 768 13.56 -21.69 13.02
CA LEU A 768 12.91 -20.64 12.24
C LEU A 768 13.80 -19.40 12.11
N TYR A 769 14.47 -18.98 13.20
CA TYR A 769 15.45 -17.91 13.16
C TYR A 769 16.64 -18.25 12.26
N ALA A 770 17.27 -19.43 12.45
CA ALA A 770 18.41 -19.86 11.65
C ALA A 770 18.08 -19.90 10.15
N TYR A 771 16.91 -20.43 9.78
CA TYR A 771 16.44 -20.46 8.39
C TYR A 771 16.36 -19.06 7.78
N HIS A 772 15.72 -18.10 8.45
CA HIS A 772 15.57 -16.74 7.92
C HIS A 772 16.89 -15.96 7.92
N ALA A 773 17.72 -16.14 8.94
CA ALA A 773 19.04 -15.49 9.06
C ALA A 773 20.05 -16.02 8.03
N ILE A 774 20.04 -17.31 7.69
CA ILE A 774 20.91 -17.84 6.61
C ILE A 774 20.39 -17.39 5.25
N LYS A 775 19.08 -17.47 5.03
CA LYS A 775 18.48 -17.12 3.73
C LYS A 775 18.71 -15.67 3.31
N ILE A 776 18.74 -14.74 4.28
CA ILE A 776 18.91 -13.31 3.98
C ILE A 776 20.34 -12.98 3.50
N THR A 777 21.34 -13.81 3.81
CA THR A 777 22.74 -13.61 3.37
C THR A 777 22.89 -13.66 1.84
N ILE A 778 22.00 -14.37 1.15
CA ILE A 778 22.07 -14.57 -0.31
C ILE A 778 21.42 -13.40 -1.06
N THR A 779 20.79 -12.45 -0.36
CA THR A 779 20.15 -11.29 -1.00
C THR A 779 21.17 -10.15 -1.19
N PRO A 780 21.42 -9.66 -2.41
CA PRO A 780 22.49 -8.68 -2.66
C PRO A 780 22.29 -7.36 -1.90
N ARG A 781 23.40 -6.80 -1.38
CA ARG A 781 23.39 -5.58 -0.54
C ARG A 781 22.93 -4.31 -1.25
N SER A 782 23.07 -4.21 -2.58
CA SER A 782 22.67 -3.04 -3.38
C SER A 782 21.15 -2.81 -3.43
N PHE A 783 20.34 -3.79 -3.03
CA PHE A 783 18.89 -3.65 -2.87
C PHE A 783 18.48 -3.21 -1.44
N LEU A 784 19.45 -3.00 -0.55
CA LEU A 784 19.25 -2.64 0.84
C LEU A 784 19.53 -1.15 1.04
N SER A 785 18.75 -0.50 1.91
CA SER A 785 19.18 0.75 2.54
C SER A 785 20.50 0.53 3.29
N ASP A 786 21.26 1.60 3.60
CA ASP A 786 22.56 1.59 4.29
C ASP A 786 22.64 0.86 5.66
N GLU A 787 21.60 0.13 6.08
CA GLU A 787 21.54 -0.62 7.32
C GLU A 787 21.95 -2.09 7.15
N VAL A 788 23.12 -2.45 7.68
CA VAL A 788 23.63 -3.83 7.73
C VAL A 788 22.96 -4.60 8.88
N VAL A 789 22.42 -5.80 8.59
CA VAL A 789 22.06 -6.79 9.62
C VAL A 789 23.25 -7.71 9.80
N GLU A 790 24.08 -7.49 10.83
CA GLU A 790 25.12 -8.47 11.16
C GLU A 790 24.45 -9.72 11.73
N ILE A 791 24.76 -10.87 11.12
CA ILE A 791 24.21 -12.16 11.49
C ILE A 791 24.98 -12.69 12.69
N ASP A 792 24.25 -13.28 13.63
CA ASP A 792 24.85 -13.86 14.83
C ASP A 792 25.81 -15.00 14.45
N PRO A 793 27.07 -15.00 14.95
CA PRO A 793 28.02 -16.11 14.77
C PRO A 793 27.44 -17.48 15.13
N SER A 794 26.49 -17.55 16.06
CA SER A 794 25.82 -18.79 16.48
C SER A 794 24.94 -19.43 15.41
N VAL A 795 24.69 -18.76 14.29
CA VAL A 795 23.92 -19.29 13.14
C VAL A 795 24.85 -19.91 12.09
N TYR A 796 26.15 -19.62 12.14
CA TYR A 796 27.16 -20.15 11.20
C TYR A 796 27.45 -21.62 11.44
N SER A 797 27.53 -22.04 12.71
CA SER A 797 27.41 -23.43 13.08
C SER A 797 25.97 -23.68 13.54
N LEU A 798 25.25 -24.63 12.95
CA LEU A 798 23.87 -24.95 13.35
C LEU A 798 23.82 -25.65 14.73
N ASP A 799 24.82 -25.41 15.57
CA ASP A 799 25.03 -25.96 16.89
C ASP A 799 23.95 -25.54 17.88
N ILE A 800 23.35 -24.36 17.66
CA ILE A 800 22.18 -23.88 18.41
C ILE A 800 20.98 -24.84 18.32
N LEU A 801 20.96 -25.73 17.33
CA LEU A 801 19.92 -26.74 17.15
C LEU A 801 20.30 -28.12 17.73
N ARG A 802 21.54 -28.31 18.22
CA ARG A 802 21.97 -29.59 18.80
C ARG A 802 21.13 -29.93 20.04
N GLY A 803 20.56 -31.14 20.04
CA GLY A 803 19.75 -31.64 21.16
C GLY A 803 18.25 -31.29 21.10
N TYR A 804 17.79 -30.59 20.06
CA TYR A 804 16.37 -30.35 19.81
C TYR A 804 15.82 -31.27 18.72
N ARG A 805 14.60 -31.80 18.92
CA ARG A 805 13.89 -32.60 17.92
C ARG A 805 13.46 -31.82 16.69
N SER A 806 13.41 -30.49 16.79
CA SER A 806 13.02 -29.61 15.69
C SER A 806 13.96 -29.63 14.51
N ARG A 807 15.11 -30.31 14.58
CA ARG A 807 16.07 -30.38 13.49
C ARG A 807 15.41 -30.96 12.22
N GLY A 808 15.16 -30.07 11.26
CA GLY A 808 14.61 -30.41 9.99
C GLY A 808 13.09 -30.29 9.89
N PHE A 809 12.47 -29.27 10.46
CA PHE A 809 11.20 -28.77 9.91
C PHE A 809 11.42 -27.80 8.74
N LEU A 810 12.51 -27.04 8.80
CA LEU A 810 12.86 -26.02 7.81
C LEU A 810 14.22 -26.27 7.16
N LEU A 811 15.23 -26.76 7.88
CA LEU A 811 16.61 -26.87 7.40
C LEU A 811 17.05 -28.30 6.99
N GLY A 812 16.16 -29.29 7.02
CA GLY A 812 16.59 -30.68 7.21
C GLY A 812 17.00 -31.49 5.99
N PHE A 813 17.77 -30.88 5.09
CA PHE A 813 18.73 -31.61 4.27
C PHE A 813 19.98 -30.75 4.14
N GLY A 814 21.12 -31.37 3.89
CA GLY A 814 22.35 -30.70 3.55
C GLY A 814 22.83 -29.76 4.66
N GLN A 815 22.88 -30.21 5.93
CA GLN A 815 23.26 -29.34 7.05
C GLN A 815 24.60 -28.65 6.76
N GLY A 816 25.60 -29.40 6.29
CA GLY A 816 26.90 -28.84 5.93
C GLY A 816 26.81 -27.83 4.78
N LEU A 817 25.84 -27.98 3.86
CA LEU A 817 25.59 -26.98 2.82
C LEU A 817 24.99 -25.69 3.41
N TRP A 818 24.08 -25.80 4.39
CA TRP A 818 23.51 -24.63 5.08
C TRP A 818 24.56 -23.85 5.87
N GLU A 819 25.49 -24.53 6.52
CA GLU A 819 26.60 -23.93 7.27
C GLU A 819 27.59 -23.19 6.33
N MET A 820 27.76 -23.67 5.09
CA MET A 820 28.59 -22.99 4.09
C MET A 820 27.95 -21.74 3.47
N VAL A 821 26.63 -21.58 3.51
CA VAL A 821 25.93 -20.45 2.87
C VAL A 821 26.40 -19.08 3.40
N PRO A 822 26.45 -18.83 4.73
CA PRO A 822 26.95 -17.56 5.26
C PRO A 822 28.44 -17.33 4.96
N GLU A 823 29.28 -18.38 5.00
CA GLU A 823 30.72 -18.29 4.69
C GLU A 823 30.93 -17.81 3.23
N ILE A 824 30.21 -18.43 2.28
CA ILE A 824 30.28 -18.07 0.86
C ILE A 824 29.78 -16.64 0.63
N SER A 825 28.64 -16.27 1.22
CA SER A 825 28.09 -14.91 1.09
C SER A 825 29.05 -13.84 1.60
N GLN A 826 29.68 -14.06 2.76
CA GLN A 826 30.67 -13.15 3.31
C GLN A 826 31.87 -12.98 2.38
N LEU A 827 32.39 -14.08 1.82
CA LEU A 827 33.51 -14.04 0.89
C LEU A 827 33.16 -13.28 -0.40
N VAL A 828 31.99 -13.57 -1.00
CA VAL A 828 31.48 -12.86 -2.20
C VAL A 828 31.41 -11.35 -1.94
N GLU A 829 30.82 -10.95 -0.82
CA GLU A 829 30.65 -9.53 -0.49
C GLU A 829 31.97 -8.83 -0.16
N ALA A 830 32.86 -9.48 0.62
CA ALA A 830 34.18 -8.93 0.92
C ALA A 830 35.02 -8.74 -0.35
N ARG A 831 34.91 -9.68 -1.31
CA ARG A 831 35.64 -9.59 -2.57
C ARG A 831 35.11 -8.47 -3.47
N ARG A 832 33.78 -8.31 -3.57
CA ARG A 832 33.18 -7.18 -4.31
C ARG A 832 33.57 -5.82 -3.75
N GLU A 833 33.70 -5.73 -2.42
CA GLU A 833 34.16 -4.51 -1.77
C GLU A 833 35.62 -4.17 -2.10
N GLU A 834 36.50 -5.18 -2.17
CA GLU A 834 37.87 -4.99 -2.67
C GLU A 834 37.88 -4.53 -4.13
N GLU A 835 37.06 -5.13 -5.01
CA GLU A 835 36.96 -4.76 -6.43
C GLU A 835 36.50 -3.33 -6.62
N THR A 836 35.49 -2.90 -5.85
CA THR A 836 34.99 -1.52 -5.87
C THR A 836 36.08 -0.53 -5.46
N ARG A 837 37.03 -0.95 -4.63
CA ARG A 837 38.20 -0.17 -4.19
C ARG A 837 39.42 -0.33 -5.11
N GLY A 838 39.31 -1.10 -6.20
CA GLY A 838 40.40 -1.36 -7.15
C GLY A 838 41.50 -2.28 -6.61
N ILE A 839 41.22 -3.08 -5.57
CA ILE A 839 42.17 -3.98 -4.93
C ILE A 839 42.16 -5.34 -5.65
N VAL A 840 43.35 -5.83 -6.02
CA VAL A 840 43.55 -7.18 -6.57
C VAL A 840 43.37 -8.21 -5.44
N ALA A 841 42.73 -9.33 -5.77
CA ALA A 841 42.42 -10.41 -4.82
C ALA A 841 43.62 -10.78 -3.93
N THR A 842 43.40 -10.80 -2.61
CA THR A 842 44.40 -11.23 -1.64
C THR A 842 44.58 -12.75 -1.68
N THR A 843 45.79 -13.23 -1.35
CA THR A 843 46.06 -14.68 -1.24
C THR A 843 45.16 -15.37 -0.22
N ALA A 844 44.77 -14.67 0.85
CA ALA A 844 43.87 -15.19 1.87
C ALA A 844 42.45 -15.50 1.33
N PHE A 845 41.90 -14.64 0.46
CA PHE A 845 40.59 -14.90 -0.15
C PHE A 845 40.63 -16.01 -1.18
N GLN A 846 41.75 -16.17 -1.90
CA GLN A 846 41.95 -17.30 -2.80
C GLN A 846 41.99 -18.63 -2.02
N GLU A 847 42.74 -18.69 -0.92
CA GLU A 847 42.80 -19.88 -0.04
C GLU A 847 41.42 -20.22 0.55
N GLN A 848 40.65 -19.21 0.96
CA GLN A 848 39.30 -19.40 1.47
C GLN A 848 38.34 -19.92 0.38
N TYR A 849 38.44 -19.40 -0.84
CA TYR A 849 37.68 -19.88 -2.00
C TYR A 849 38.02 -21.33 -2.34
N ASP A 850 39.31 -21.68 -2.43
CA ASP A 850 39.75 -23.04 -2.76
C ASP A 850 39.31 -24.05 -1.68
N SER A 851 39.34 -23.63 -0.41
CA SER A 851 38.83 -24.43 0.72
C SER A 851 37.33 -24.69 0.63
N LEU A 852 36.53 -23.64 0.37
CA LEU A 852 35.07 -23.76 0.22
C LEU A 852 34.69 -24.58 -1.02
N LEU A 853 35.41 -24.40 -2.13
CA LEU A 853 35.19 -25.17 -3.36
C LEU A 853 35.49 -26.66 -3.12
N THR A 854 36.60 -26.98 -2.48
CA THR A 854 36.96 -28.38 -2.12
C THR A 854 35.90 -29.02 -1.23
N ARG A 855 35.40 -28.29 -0.22
CA ARG A 855 34.31 -28.75 0.66
C ARG A 855 33.01 -28.98 -0.09
N LEU A 856 32.64 -28.08 -1.01
CA LEU A 856 31.45 -28.20 -1.83
C LEU A 856 31.56 -29.38 -2.79
N GLU A 857 32.69 -29.57 -3.48
CA GLU A 857 32.88 -30.68 -4.43
C GLU A 857 33.00 -32.04 -3.76
N GLY A 858 33.55 -32.09 -2.55
CA GLY A 858 33.64 -33.30 -1.73
C GLY A 858 32.37 -33.65 -0.95
N TYR A 859 31.32 -32.85 -1.03
CA TYR A 859 30.11 -33.06 -0.24
C TYR A 859 29.29 -34.27 -0.74
N ASN A 860 29.10 -35.28 0.12
CA ASN A 860 28.38 -36.51 -0.24
C ASN A 860 26.88 -36.41 0.10
N ALA A 861 26.04 -36.46 -0.93
CA ALA A 861 24.58 -36.38 -0.80
C ALA A 861 23.90 -37.55 -0.07
N PHE A 862 24.62 -38.66 0.15
CA PHE A 862 24.07 -39.91 0.69
C PHE A 862 24.47 -40.22 2.13
N GLU A 863 25.31 -39.39 2.76
CA GLU A 863 25.82 -39.63 4.12
C GLU A 863 24.92 -39.07 5.24
N GLU A 864 23.90 -38.27 4.92
CA GLU A 864 23.00 -37.71 5.93
C GLU A 864 21.84 -38.64 6.30
N ASP A 865 21.52 -38.70 7.59
CA ASP A 865 20.37 -39.44 8.10
C ASP A 865 19.07 -38.76 7.64
N ALA A 866 18.21 -39.51 6.95
CA ALA A 866 16.93 -39.00 6.51
C ALA A 866 15.99 -38.88 7.72
N ASN A 867 15.21 -37.80 7.83
CA ASN A 867 14.17 -37.64 8.87
C ASN A 867 12.99 -38.65 8.73
N GLY A 868 13.22 -39.81 8.10
CA GLY A 868 12.38 -41.02 8.12
C GLY A 868 11.17 -41.04 7.19
N LEU A 869 10.79 -39.92 6.55
CA LEU A 869 9.50 -39.79 5.85
C LEU A 869 9.59 -39.39 4.37
N CYS A 870 10.77 -39.06 3.84
CA CYS A 870 10.98 -38.74 2.42
C CYS A 870 11.95 -39.75 1.78
N SER A 871 11.87 -39.97 0.46
CA SER A 871 12.75 -40.91 -0.22
C SER A 871 14.20 -40.39 -0.19
N ARG A 872 15.18 -41.29 0.01
CA ARG A 872 16.61 -40.95 -0.06
C ARG A 872 16.99 -40.34 -1.42
N GLU A 873 16.30 -40.75 -2.48
CA GLU A 873 16.48 -40.23 -3.84
C GLU A 873 16.06 -38.77 -3.97
N GLU A 874 14.92 -38.37 -3.38
CA GLU A 874 14.48 -36.97 -3.40
C GLU A 874 15.41 -36.07 -2.57
N GLN A 875 15.90 -36.56 -1.43
CA GLN A 875 16.88 -35.85 -0.61
C GLN A 875 18.19 -35.66 -1.37
N ALA A 876 18.70 -36.71 -2.00
CA ALA A 876 19.92 -36.65 -2.80
C ALA A 876 19.78 -35.64 -3.95
N ALA A 877 18.65 -35.67 -4.67
CA ALA A 877 18.36 -34.71 -5.72
C ALA A 877 18.33 -33.25 -5.21
N ALA A 878 17.77 -33.02 -4.00
CA ALA A 878 17.71 -31.70 -3.40
C ALA A 878 19.10 -31.19 -3.01
N VAL A 879 19.93 -32.06 -2.44
CA VAL A 879 21.34 -31.79 -2.12
C VAL A 879 22.12 -31.44 -3.38
N THR A 880 21.99 -32.21 -4.47
CA THR A 880 22.67 -31.95 -5.74
C THR A 880 22.34 -30.56 -6.29
N ILE A 881 21.07 -30.18 -6.32
CA ILE A 881 20.65 -28.84 -6.79
C ILE A 881 21.26 -27.74 -5.91
N TYR A 882 21.24 -27.93 -4.60
CA TYR A 882 21.73 -26.94 -3.65
C TYR A 882 23.26 -26.77 -3.72
N GLN A 883 23.98 -27.89 -3.79
CA GLN A 883 25.43 -27.95 -3.93
C GLN A 883 25.90 -27.23 -5.20
N HIS A 884 25.33 -27.57 -6.36
CA HIS A 884 25.71 -26.94 -7.62
C HIS A 884 25.32 -25.46 -7.69
N GLY A 885 24.18 -25.06 -7.11
CA GLY A 885 23.82 -23.65 -6.98
C GLY A 885 24.80 -22.86 -6.10
N LEU A 886 25.29 -23.44 -5.01
CA LEU A 886 26.31 -22.83 -4.15
C LEU A 886 27.67 -22.70 -4.84
N ILE A 887 28.07 -23.69 -5.64
CA ILE A 887 29.32 -23.61 -6.41
C ILE A 887 29.25 -22.45 -7.42
N ILE A 888 28.15 -22.32 -8.15
CA ILE A 888 27.96 -21.20 -9.09
C ILE A 888 27.94 -19.85 -8.34
N TYR A 889 27.30 -19.80 -7.17
CA TYR A 889 27.32 -18.59 -6.34
C TYR A 889 28.74 -18.25 -5.86
N LEU A 890 29.52 -19.24 -5.41
CA LEU A 890 30.91 -19.06 -5.00
C LEU A 890 31.79 -18.60 -6.18
N GLN A 891 31.59 -19.17 -7.38
CA GLN A 891 32.33 -18.76 -8.59
C GLN A 891 32.13 -17.27 -8.95
N SER A 892 30.98 -16.69 -8.58
CA SER A 892 30.73 -15.25 -8.76
C SER A 892 31.63 -14.34 -7.91
N THR A 893 32.38 -14.89 -6.94
CA THR A 893 33.31 -14.15 -6.09
C THR A 893 34.38 -13.42 -6.91
N PHE A 894 34.97 -14.08 -7.91
CA PHE A 894 36.10 -13.54 -8.68
C PHE A 894 35.77 -13.26 -10.15
N HIS A 895 34.54 -13.55 -10.57
CA HIS A 895 34.12 -13.44 -11.95
C HIS A 895 32.76 -12.74 -12.00
N LEU A 896 32.77 -11.41 -12.06
CA LEU A 896 31.54 -10.61 -12.11
C LEU A 896 30.68 -10.97 -13.33
N ASP A 897 31.32 -11.15 -14.49
CA ASP A 897 30.73 -11.74 -15.69
C ASP A 897 31.29 -13.15 -15.90
N MET A 898 30.68 -14.13 -15.22
CA MET A 898 31.07 -15.55 -15.32
C MET A 898 30.92 -16.12 -16.74
N LEU A 899 30.15 -15.46 -17.61
CA LEU A 899 29.87 -15.93 -18.97
C LEU A 899 30.85 -15.36 -20.01
N ALA A 900 31.64 -14.35 -19.65
CA ALA A 900 32.68 -13.78 -20.51
C ALA A 900 33.88 -14.74 -20.73
N ASP A 901 34.21 -15.59 -19.76
CA ASP A 901 35.26 -16.61 -19.91
C ASP A 901 34.66 -17.90 -20.52
N PRO A 902 35.08 -18.31 -21.74
CA PRO A 902 34.55 -19.50 -22.41
C PRO A 902 34.77 -20.80 -21.63
N ASN A 903 35.87 -20.92 -20.87
CA ASN A 903 36.18 -22.12 -20.10
C ASN A 903 35.29 -22.21 -18.86
N LEU A 904 35.09 -21.10 -18.16
CA LEU A 904 34.18 -21.02 -17.02
C LEU A 904 32.72 -21.23 -17.46
N ALA A 905 32.30 -20.61 -18.56
CA ALA A 905 30.97 -20.79 -19.13
C ALA A 905 30.67 -22.25 -19.51
N ALA A 906 31.66 -22.98 -20.04
CA ALA A 906 31.51 -24.41 -20.34
C ALA A 906 31.37 -25.27 -19.06
N GLN A 907 32.10 -24.93 -17.99
CA GLN A 907 31.97 -25.59 -16.69
C GLN A 907 30.58 -25.34 -16.08
N ILE A 908 30.09 -24.11 -16.14
CA ILE A 908 28.76 -23.74 -15.66
C ILE A 908 27.67 -24.49 -16.43
N ASP A 909 27.76 -24.56 -17.76
CA ASP A 909 26.80 -25.31 -18.58
C ASP A 909 26.75 -26.79 -18.19
N ASN A 910 27.90 -27.42 -17.92
CA ASN A 910 27.97 -28.81 -17.47
C ASN A 910 27.30 -28.99 -16.10
N ARG A 911 27.53 -28.06 -15.16
CA ARG A 911 26.89 -28.07 -13.85
C ARG A 911 25.37 -27.91 -13.96
N VAL A 912 24.89 -26.98 -14.80
CA VAL A 912 23.44 -26.79 -15.03
C VAL A 912 22.83 -28.07 -15.62
N GLU A 913 23.45 -28.65 -16.65
CA GLU A 913 23.03 -29.93 -17.26
C GLU A 913 22.89 -31.05 -16.20
N HIS A 914 23.91 -31.21 -15.35
CA HIS A 914 23.94 -32.26 -14.33
C HIS A 914 22.75 -32.16 -13.35
N THR A 915 22.27 -30.96 -13.07
CA THR A 915 21.13 -30.74 -12.17
C THR A 915 19.76 -30.92 -12.82
N MET A 916 19.66 -30.99 -14.16
CA MET A 916 18.36 -30.97 -14.86
C MET A 916 17.48 -32.17 -14.52
N SER A 917 18.07 -33.36 -14.38
CA SER A 917 17.34 -34.56 -13.96
C SER A 917 16.75 -34.42 -12.56
N ALA A 918 17.53 -33.86 -11.62
CA ALA A 918 17.08 -33.57 -10.26
C ALA A 918 16.01 -32.47 -10.23
N PHE A 919 16.14 -31.43 -11.06
CA PHE A 919 15.12 -30.39 -11.20
C PHE A 919 13.81 -30.98 -11.70
N TYR A 920 13.87 -31.80 -12.73
CA TYR A 920 12.70 -32.47 -13.27
C TYR A 920 12.05 -33.38 -12.21
N SER A 921 12.83 -34.21 -11.52
CA SER A 921 12.29 -35.14 -10.53
C SER A 921 11.60 -34.42 -9.36
N LEU A 922 12.18 -33.34 -8.82
CA LEU A 922 11.64 -32.65 -7.64
C LEU A 922 10.56 -31.61 -7.95
N PHE A 923 10.60 -30.96 -9.10
CA PHE A 923 9.59 -29.94 -9.45
C PHE A 923 8.35 -30.55 -10.10
N VAL A 924 8.50 -31.67 -10.82
CA VAL A 924 7.37 -32.43 -11.40
C VAL A 924 6.70 -33.32 -10.35
N SER A 925 7.45 -33.88 -9.40
CA SER A 925 6.85 -34.50 -8.22
C SER A 925 6.30 -33.43 -7.27
N GLU A 926 5.29 -33.76 -6.47
CA GLU A 926 4.88 -32.90 -5.34
C GLU A 926 5.85 -33.04 -4.15
N SER A 927 7.14 -33.28 -4.41
CA SER A 927 8.15 -33.44 -3.36
C SER A 927 8.21 -32.16 -2.53
N PRO A 928 8.23 -32.27 -1.18
CA PRO A 928 8.17 -31.10 -0.34
C PRO A 928 9.53 -30.37 -0.28
N TYR A 929 10.63 -31.01 -0.72
CA TYR A 929 11.94 -30.38 -0.88
C TYR A 929 11.98 -29.25 -1.90
N ARG A 930 11.11 -29.30 -2.93
CA ARG A 930 11.05 -28.24 -3.95
C ARG A 930 10.87 -26.86 -3.33
N ARG A 931 10.22 -26.76 -2.17
CA ARG A 931 9.98 -25.52 -1.40
C ARG A 931 11.28 -24.81 -0.97
N MET A 932 12.40 -25.51 -0.87
CA MET A 932 13.70 -24.93 -0.45
C MET A 932 14.63 -24.58 -1.63
N LEU A 933 14.27 -25.00 -2.84
CA LEU A 933 15.15 -24.92 -4.03
C LEU A 933 14.90 -23.69 -4.90
N LEU A 934 14.19 -22.67 -4.38
CA LEU A 934 13.90 -21.46 -5.16
C LEU A 934 15.17 -20.70 -5.49
N TRP A 935 15.94 -20.29 -4.48
CA TRP A 935 17.10 -19.45 -4.69
C TRP A 935 18.26 -20.16 -5.43
N PRO A 936 18.60 -21.45 -5.17
CA PRO A 936 19.64 -22.13 -5.96
C PRO A 936 19.19 -22.29 -7.40
N GLY A 937 17.89 -22.57 -7.62
CA GLY A 937 17.30 -22.60 -8.95
C GLY A 937 17.37 -21.26 -9.66
N THR A 938 17.10 -20.14 -8.97
CA THR A 938 17.21 -18.80 -9.55
C THR A 938 18.64 -18.50 -9.98
N ILE A 939 19.64 -18.82 -9.15
CA ILE A 939 21.05 -18.64 -9.49
C ILE A 939 21.42 -19.46 -10.74
N MET A 940 21.08 -20.74 -10.76
CA MET A 940 21.34 -21.59 -11.93
C MET A 940 20.60 -21.13 -13.18
N ALA A 941 19.36 -20.67 -13.02
CA ALA A 941 18.59 -20.14 -14.13
C ALA A 941 19.24 -18.86 -14.69
N SER A 942 19.81 -17.99 -13.85
CA SER A 942 20.44 -16.72 -14.29
C SER A 942 21.64 -16.91 -15.22
N VAL A 943 22.32 -18.06 -15.12
CA VAL A 943 23.48 -18.40 -15.95
C VAL A 943 23.16 -19.45 -17.03
N ALA A 944 21.89 -19.88 -17.15
CA ALA A 944 21.49 -20.90 -18.10
C ALA A 944 21.44 -20.35 -19.54
N ARG A 945 22.22 -20.92 -20.45
CA ARG A 945 22.30 -20.47 -21.86
C ARG A 945 21.49 -21.31 -22.84
N ARG A 946 21.21 -22.57 -22.52
CA ARG A 946 20.46 -23.47 -23.40
C ARG A 946 18.96 -23.24 -23.25
N GLN A 947 18.29 -23.08 -24.39
CA GLN A 947 16.84 -22.81 -24.44
C GLN A 947 15.99 -23.95 -23.85
N GLU A 948 16.53 -25.17 -23.76
CA GLU A 948 15.89 -26.31 -23.11
C GLU A 948 15.90 -26.16 -21.57
N HIS A 949 17.05 -25.82 -20.98
CA HIS A 949 17.19 -25.58 -19.53
C HIS A 949 16.33 -24.41 -19.08
N ILE A 950 16.37 -23.30 -19.84
CA ILE A 950 15.54 -22.12 -19.60
C ILE A 950 14.05 -22.51 -19.55
N ARG A 951 13.59 -23.36 -20.49
CA ARG A 951 12.20 -23.83 -20.50
C ARG A 951 11.85 -24.67 -19.28
N VAL A 952 12.74 -25.55 -18.82
CA VAL A 952 12.55 -26.36 -17.61
C VAL A 952 12.46 -25.46 -16.37
N PHE A 953 13.36 -24.49 -16.21
CA PHE A 953 13.30 -23.51 -15.13
C PHE A 953 11.98 -22.71 -15.17
N ARG A 954 11.56 -22.18 -16.33
CA ARG A 954 10.26 -21.47 -16.47
C ARG A 954 9.09 -22.35 -16.05
N ALA A 955 9.06 -23.58 -16.53
CA ALA A 955 7.98 -24.53 -16.22
C ALA A 955 7.95 -24.86 -14.73
N GLY A 956 9.10 -25.16 -14.13
CA GLY A 956 9.23 -25.47 -12.70
C GLY A 956 8.81 -24.30 -11.80
N PHE A 957 9.27 -23.08 -12.10
CA PHE A 957 8.88 -21.89 -11.34
C PHE A 957 7.41 -21.50 -11.55
N SER A 958 6.87 -21.67 -12.77
CA SER A 958 5.45 -21.43 -13.05
C SER A 958 4.54 -22.43 -12.35
N ALA A 959 4.91 -23.72 -12.33
CA ALA A 959 4.19 -24.75 -11.58
C ALA A 959 4.18 -24.46 -10.07
N ARG A 960 5.27 -23.90 -9.56
CA ARG A 960 5.40 -23.46 -8.17
C ARG A 960 4.57 -22.21 -7.86
N ALA A 961 4.51 -21.24 -8.78
CA ALA A 961 3.77 -19.98 -8.63
C ALA A 961 2.25 -20.17 -8.50
N ALA A 962 1.71 -21.32 -8.88
CA ALA A 962 0.30 -21.63 -8.77
C ALA A 962 -0.17 -21.91 -7.32
N ARG A 963 0.74 -22.23 -6.38
CA ARG A 963 0.38 -22.66 -5.01
C ARG A 963 1.36 -22.27 -3.89
N THR A 964 2.49 -21.64 -4.18
CA THR A 964 3.54 -21.38 -3.17
C THR A 964 3.51 -19.93 -2.69
N PRO A 965 3.54 -19.68 -1.36
CA PRO A 965 3.65 -18.33 -0.80
C PRO A 965 4.85 -17.54 -1.37
N GLY A 966 4.65 -16.24 -1.63
CA GLY A 966 5.70 -15.32 -2.10
C GLY A 966 6.18 -15.53 -3.55
N ALA A 967 5.75 -16.58 -4.25
CA ALA A 967 6.31 -16.93 -5.55
C ALA A 967 5.92 -15.94 -6.67
N LYS A 968 4.73 -15.33 -6.71
CA LYS A 968 4.34 -14.46 -7.83
C LYS A 968 5.01 -13.07 -7.84
N HIS A 969 5.24 -12.47 -6.67
CA HIS A 969 5.98 -11.21 -6.57
C HIS A 969 7.49 -11.41 -6.64
N LYS A 970 8.00 -12.49 -6.03
CA LYS A 970 9.41 -12.86 -6.15
C LYS A 970 9.76 -13.35 -7.55
N PHE A 971 8.83 -13.95 -8.31
CA PHE A 971 9.03 -14.27 -9.73
C PHE A 971 9.21 -13.02 -10.59
N ARG A 972 8.58 -11.87 -10.28
CA ARG A 972 8.89 -10.60 -10.95
C ARG A 972 10.26 -10.03 -10.57
N PHE A 973 10.70 -10.22 -9.32
CA PHE A 973 12.03 -9.82 -8.85
C PHE A 973 13.16 -10.75 -9.35
N ASP A 974 12.88 -12.05 -9.42
CA ASP A 974 13.78 -13.08 -9.93
C ASP A 974 13.80 -13.06 -11.47
N ILE A 975 12.72 -12.63 -12.14
CA ILE A 975 12.73 -12.24 -13.56
C ILE A 975 13.58 -10.98 -13.76
N LEU A 976 13.60 -10.03 -12.82
CA LEU A 976 14.54 -8.90 -12.87
C LEU A 976 15.99 -9.35 -12.64
N ILE A 977 16.26 -10.38 -11.83
CA ILE A 977 17.58 -11.04 -11.76
C ILE A 977 17.87 -11.78 -13.09
N TRP A 978 16.85 -12.26 -13.78
CA TRP A 978 16.94 -12.93 -15.09
C TRP A 978 17.13 -11.97 -16.28
N GLU A 979 16.60 -10.75 -16.18
CA GLU A 979 16.65 -9.71 -17.22
C GLU A 979 17.70 -8.62 -16.93
N LYS A 980 18.22 -8.55 -15.69
CA LYS A 980 19.20 -7.52 -15.25
C LYS A 980 20.32 -8.01 -14.32
N SER A 981 20.64 -9.29 -14.19
CA SER A 981 21.80 -9.70 -13.37
C SER A 981 22.55 -10.83 -14.05
N TRP A 982 23.77 -10.61 -14.54
CA TRP A 982 24.92 -10.00 -13.88
C TRP A 982 25.46 -8.73 -14.54
#